data_AF-A0A024VXG2-F1
#
_entry.id   AF-A0A024VXG2-F1
#
_cell.length_a   1.000
_cell.length_b   1.000
_cell.length_c   1.000
_cell.angle_alpha   90.00
_cell.angle_beta   90.00
_cell.angle_gamma   90.00
#
_symmetry.space_group_name_H-M   'P 1'
#
loop_
_entity.id
_entity.type
_entity.pdbx_description
1 polymer ?
#
loop_
_entity_poly.entity_id
_entity_poly.type
_entity_poly.pdbx_seq_one_letter_code
_entity_poly.pdbx_strand_id
1 'polypeptide(L)'
;MVSQSRSGGAGSVDKDGIEDESAKNLLDSIGKIVHKEVEKVAANYSSQLKGTLSNAKFEKKQETQQTPEDPCKLNHEYHTNATNGRSYPCRAGKEERFSNTLGGQCTKEKISGSNDNEGACAPYRRLHLCDKNLEQIKAQQITTHNLLAEVCLAAKYEGDLIKTHYPKHEQTNKDSPSQLCTVLARSFADIGDIVRGKDLYLGNKKQNEIQCLNDDGAKKHYGGDPDFFKLREDWWTANRETVWKAITCDVKSGSQYFRPTCGDSGSPHVTPSQCRCKGDQVPTYFDYVPQFLRWFEEWAEDFCRKKKHKLKDAIDKCREKDKSGKERYCDLNGYDCEKTKRGINMYRWDYKCTGCFLSCSHFRTWIDNQKEQFDKQVKKYTKEITSGGGRTRRGARGGSDHKGYEKIFYEKLQSNRYGDVNNFLEKLSREGICQKQPQDGEKISSINFTNANTDDIFSPTEYCQACPLCGVEKESNGGRGNTEWKRKEDSTDCPRINLYKPTSVAKGTPINFLYSGDEATEIGKKLKKFCDQTKNGSVAGGGSGAGSGSGTSGSVAGGSGDCGGNNIDSSLCEPWKCYHVNQLEKDKGGMEDEHYNKEVENGGGLCILEKTKNDEGVQKQKTFNNFFYYWVVHMLKDSIYWRTEKIKGCLENGTKTRCKNNKKCNSDCECFKRWIGKKEKEWGQIKVHFKTQENLPVGLSHYKLLELLLKKDVLLESIKEAYGNEKDIEHIEELLDEEKKREKEDEEAGGRDSKKKNTIDKLLQHEEDEAELCLEIHEDEEEGDENDECDDDHEELPIMRSNPCGDKSGSTYPALATKVAQLMHHKAKTQLASRGGRRALKADATKGDYKCSGRSVRLSKICDITLEHSNDSRGTPEEGPCTGKDNTDERFKIGTEWSNVEDKKTTSYKDVFLPPRRQHMCTSNLDVDYVTKKDNVNDTFLGNVLLAANYEAKKIKEKYRDPNGQNNHKGKCRALRYSFADIGDIIKGTDLWFENHGEKTTQNKLVQVFEKIKEELGTKYTGDNDSTATTTDPPYKQLRADWWEANRHKVWKAMKCAIRKEKIPCHGMPVDDYIPQRLRWMTEWAEWYCKAQSQAYEKLEEECGICMNGRCTGVSDYHTYMQKRILLVWLFLVPIPTINKC
;
A
#
# COMPACT_ATOMS: atom_id res chain seq x y z
N MET A 1 24.76 45.22 -16.86
CA MET A 1 24.44 45.15 -18.30
C MET A 1 22.93 45.15 -18.44
N VAL A 2 22.47 45.84 -19.48
CA VAL A 2 21.16 46.49 -19.63
C VAL A 2 19.96 45.55 -19.54
N SER A 3 18.96 46.01 -18.79
CA SER A 3 17.56 45.58 -18.77
C SER A 3 16.94 45.61 -20.16
N GLN A 4 16.39 44.50 -20.64
CA GLN A 4 15.39 44.51 -21.71
C GLN A 4 14.07 43.98 -21.18
N SER A 5 13.18 44.94 -20.92
CA SER A 5 11.74 44.81 -20.89
C SER A 5 11.24 44.17 -22.20
N ARG A 6 10.68 42.96 -22.12
CA ARG A 6 9.82 42.44 -23.18
C ARG A 6 8.37 42.80 -22.84
N SER A 7 7.85 43.72 -23.64
CA SER A 7 6.46 44.17 -23.70
C SER A 7 5.49 42.98 -23.74
N GLY A 8 4.44 43.05 -22.91
CA GLY A 8 3.36 42.08 -22.87
C GLY A 8 2.62 41.99 -24.20
N GLY A 9 2.40 40.77 -24.66
CA GLY A 9 1.38 40.48 -25.66
C GLY A 9 0.01 40.65 -25.02
N ALA A 10 -0.81 41.54 -25.56
CA ALA A 10 -2.18 41.78 -25.13
C ALA A 10 -2.99 40.49 -25.30
N GLY A 11 -3.49 39.93 -24.19
CA GLY A 11 -4.55 38.92 -24.21
C GLY A 11 -5.82 39.51 -24.83
N SER A 12 -6.52 38.72 -25.65
CA SER A 12 -7.78 39.17 -26.25
C SER A 12 -8.86 39.21 -25.16
N VAL A 13 -9.17 40.39 -24.65
CA VAL A 13 -10.31 40.62 -23.76
C VAL A 13 -11.59 40.53 -24.59
N ASP A 14 -12.45 39.54 -24.33
CA ASP A 14 -13.75 39.43 -25.02
C ASP A 14 -14.69 40.57 -24.57
N LYS A 15 -15.81 40.79 -25.29
CA LYS A 15 -16.74 41.93 -25.10
C LYS A 15 -17.29 42.10 -23.67
N ASP A 16 -17.22 41.05 -22.84
CA ASP A 16 -17.68 41.02 -21.45
C ASP A 16 -16.56 41.21 -20.40
N GLY A 17 -15.32 41.49 -20.82
CA GLY A 17 -14.19 41.69 -19.89
C GLY A 17 -13.62 40.39 -19.29
N ILE A 18 -13.80 39.26 -19.97
CA ILE A 18 -13.29 37.94 -19.55
C ILE A 18 -11.88 37.74 -20.11
N GLU A 19 -10.93 37.46 -19.21
CA GLU A 19 -9.57 37.02 -19.55
C GLU A 19 -9.57 35.51 -19.76
N ASP A 20 -9.13 35.02 -20.92
CA ASP A 20 -9.23 33.63 -21.34
C ASP A 20 -7.91 33.04 -21.87
N GLU A 21 -6.76 33.56 -21.43
CA GLU A 21 -5.45 33.13 -21.94
C GLU A 21 -5.17 31.65 -21.66
N SER A 22 -5.67 31.15 -20.54
CA SER A 22 -5.57 29.78 -20.04
C SER A 22 -6.90 29.35 -19.41
N ALA A 23 -7.04 28.06 -19.09
CA ALA A 23 -8.25 27.59 -18.42
C ALA A 23 -8.38 28.21 -17.02
N LYS A 24 -7.29 28.32 -16.26
CA LYS A 24 -7.34 29.00 -14.95
C LYS A 24 -7.71 30.47 -15.04
N ASN A 25 -7.24 31.21 -16.04
CA ASN A 25 -7.62 32.61 -16.28
C ASN A 25 -9.12 32.73 -16.60
N LEU A 26 -9.60 31.88 -17.50
CA LEU A 26 -11.01 31.82 -17.89
C LEU A 26 -11.91 31.54 -16.67
N LEU A 27 -11.59 30.48 -15.93
CA LEU A 27 -12.39 30.04 -14.79
C LEU A 27 -12.44 31.10 -13.68
N ASP A 28 -11.28 31.66 -13.30
CA ASP A 28 -11.22 32.70 -12.26
C ASP A 28 -11.90 34.01 -12.72
N SER A 29 -11.85 34.35 -14.02
CA SER A 29 -12.54 35.51 -14.59
C SER A 29 -14.06 35.38 -14.52
N ILE A 30 -14.61 34.24 -14.94
CA ILE A 30 -16.05 33.97 -14.81
C ILE A 30 -16.43 33.90 -13.33
N GLY A 31 -15.59 33.28 -12.49
CA GLY A 31 -15.78 33.20 -11.04
C GLY A 31 -15.91 34.58 -10.40
N LYS A 32 -15.11 35.57 -10.84
CA LYS A 32 -15.20 36.96 -10.40
C LYS A 32 -16.55 37.60 -10.74
N ILE A 33 -17.08 37.34 -11.93
CA ILE A 33 -18.39 37.83 -12.35
C ILE A 33 -19.50 37.19 -11.50
N VAL A 34 -19.45 35.88 -11.30
CA VAL A 34 -20.40 35.13 -10.47
C VAL A 34 -20.35 35.59 -9.02
N HIS A 35 -19.15 35.78 -8.45
CA HIS A 35 -18.98 36.31 -7.10
C HIS A 35 -19.67 37.66 -6.94
N LYS A 36 -19.48 38.60 -7.87
CA LYS A 36 -20.13 39.92 -7.82
C LYS A 36 -21.65 39.84 -7.85
N GLU A 37 -22.22 38.84 -8.52
CA GLU A 37 -23.68 38.63 -8.55
C GLU A 37 -24.18 38.02 -7.24
N VAL A 38 -23.49 37.00 -6.72
CA VAL A 38 -23.84 36.33 -5.46
C VAL A 38 -23.66 37.26 -4.26
N GLU A 39 -22.57 38.04 -4.22
CA GLU A 39 -22.25 38.99 -3.16
C GLU A 39 -23.33 40.06 -2.99
N LYS A 40 -23.89 40.58 -4.10
CA LYS A 40 -25.01 41.55 -4.06
C LYS A 40 -26.25 40.97 -3.38
N VAL A 41 -26.54 39.69 -3.59
CA VAL A 41 -27.69 39.01 -2.99
C VAL A 41 -27.41 38.71 -1.52
N ALA A 42 -26.21 38.22 -1.20
CA ALA A 42 -25.78 37.87 0.14
C ALA A 42 -25.61 39.10 1.06
N ALA A 43 -25.31 40.28 0.51
CA ALA A 43 -25.15 41.53 1.26
C ALA A 43 -26.36 41.89 2.14
N ASN A 44 -27.57 41.47 1.74
CA ASN A 44 -28.80 41.69 2.51
C ASN A 44 -28.83 40.90 3.85
N TYR A 45 -28.00 39.87 3.99
CA TYR A 45 -28.00 38.93 5.12
C TYR A 45 -26.62 38.75 5.76
N SER A 46 -25.59 39.37 5.18
CA SER A 46 -24.19 39.19 5.57
C SER A 46 -23.92 39.57 7.03
N SER A 47 -24.60 40.58 7.57
CA SER A 47 -24.45 41.02 8.97
C SER A 47 -24.91 39.96 9.99
N GLN A 48 -25.89 39.12 9.65
CA GLN A 48 -26.40 38.05 10.52
C GLN A 48 -25.55 36.78 10.41
N LEU A 49 -24.93 36.56 9.25
CA LEU A 49 -24.15 35.35 8.96
C LEU A 49 -22.65 35.53 9.18
N LYS A 50 -22.16 36.76 9.35
CA LYS A 50 -20.74 37.04 9.62
C LYS A 50 -20.36 36.49 11.00
N GLY A 51 -19.40 35.58 11.00
CA GLY A 51 -18.76 35.10 12.22
C GLY A 51 -17.73 36.11 12.73
N THR A 52 -17.73 36.28 14.04
CA THR A 52 -16.66 36.94 14.82
C THR A 52 -15.88 35.90 15.61
N LEU A 53 -14.57 35.76 15.36
CA LEU A 53 -13.72 34.74 16.00
C LEU A 53 -13.66 34.88 17.52
N SER A 54 -13.57 36.11 18.06
CA SER A 54 -13.51 36.34 19.51
C SER A 54 -14.79 35.94 20.26
N ASN A 55 -15.91 35.77 19.54
CA ASN A 55 -17.16 35.30 20.10
C ASN A 55 -17.31 33.78 20.03
N ALA A 56 -16.37 33.06 19.39
CA ALA A 56 -16.39 31.61 19.34
C ALA A 56 -16.05 31.03 20.72
N LYS A 57 -16.89 30.10 21.19
CA LYS A 57 -16.79 29.46 22.51
C LYS A 57 -16.64 27.95 22.37
N PHE A 58 -15.64 27.41 23.07
CA PHE A 58 -15.28 26.00 23.06
C PHE A 58 -15.23 25.47 24.50
N GLU A 59 -15.69 24.25 24.73
CA GLU A 59 -15.86 23.67 26.07
C GLU A 59 -14.52 23.40 26.81
N LYS A 60 -13.38 23.39 26.09
CA LYS A 60 -12.08 22.91 26.61
C LYS A 60 -11.21 23.97 27.34
N LYS A 61 -11.69 25.17 27.71
CA LYS A 61 -10.82 26.20 28.36
C LYS A 61 -11.51 27.10 29.41
N GLN A 62 -10.75 27.52 30.44
CA GLN A 62 -11.14 28.35 31.61
C GLN A 62 -11.34 29.88 31.34
N GLU A 63 -12.44 30.39 31.92
CA GLU A 63 -12.86 31.74 32.40
C GLU A 63 -12.40 33.09 31.79
N THR A 64 -11.53 33.21 30.77
CA THR A 64 -11.33 34.49 30.04
C THR A 64 -11.20 34.32 28.51
N GLN A 65 -11.24 35.42 27.74
CA GLN A 65 -11.46 35.51 26.27
C GLN A 65 -10.94 34.27 25.50
N GLN A 66 -11.89 33.41 25.08
CA GLN A 66 -11.61 32.00 24.74
C GLN A 66 -10.92 31.79 23.39
N THR A 67 -11.17 32.65 22.40
CA THR A 67 -10.67 32.49 21.02
C THR A 67 -10.04 33.80 20.52
N PRO A 68 -8.84 33.78 19.93
CA PRO A 68 -8.18 34.99 19.42
C PRO A 68 -8.91 35.56 18.19
N GLU A 69 -8.88 36.88 18.04
CA GLU A 69 -9.42 37.56 16.84
C GLU A 69 -8.62 37.26 15.57
N ASP A 70 -7.33 36.99 15.72
CA ASP A 70 -6.46 36.63 14.62
C ASP A 70 -6.56 35.13 14.33
N PRO A 71 -7.06 34.70 13.15
CA PRO A 71 -7.18 33.29 12.80
C PRO A 71 -5.83 32.57 12.80
N CYS A 72 -4.72 33.28 12.63
CA CYS A 72 -3.38 32.70 12.66
C CYS A 72 -2.95 32.22 14.04
N LYS A 73 -3.64 32.66 15.10
CA LYS A 73 -3.40 32.24 16.48
C LYS A 73 -4.30 31.08 16.90
N LEU A 74 -5.08 30.51 15.98
CA LEU A 74 -5.92 29.36 16.29
C LEU A 74 -5.07 28.10 16.55
N ASN A 75 -5.40 27.41 17.64
CA ASN A 75 -4.73 26.18 18.07
C ASN A 75 -5.77 25.06 18.17
N HIS A 76 -5.49 23.94 17.52
CA HIS A 76 -6.38 22.79 17.47
C HIS A 76 -6.57 22.09 18.82
N GLU A 77 -5.71 22.32 19.81
CA GLU A 77 -5.87 21.73 21.15
C GLU A 77 -7.06 22.35 21.89
N TYR A 78 -7.35 23.64 21.65
CA TYR A 78 -8.29 24.41 22.47
C TYR A 78 -9.43 25.06 21.66
N HIS A 79 -9.21 25.43 20.40
CA HIS A 79 -10.19 26.16 19.59
C HIS A 79 -10.95 25.24 18.64
N THR A 80 -11.44 24.11 19.16
CA THR A 80 -12.28 23.15 18.41
C THR A 80 -13.19 22.36 19.35
N ASN A 81 -14.42 22.09 18.88
CA ASN A 81 -15.40 21.20 19.48
C ASN A 81 -15.24 19.74 19.01
N ALA A 82 -14.25 19.44 18.15
CA ALA A 82 -13.95 18.08 17.74
C ALA A 82 -13.54 17.21 18.96
N THR A 83 -14.23 16.09 19.14
CA THR A 83 -14.02 15.10 20.21
C THR A 83 -13.24 13.87 19.71
N ASN A 84 -12.71 13.03 20.62
CA ASN A 84 -12.07 11.74 20.32
C ASN A 84 -10.73 11.78 19.53
N GLY A 85 -9.79 12.66 19.90
CA GLY A 85 -8.42 12.59 19.35
C GLY A 85 -8.26 13.06 17.91
N ARG A 86 -9.30 13.67 17.35
CA ARG A 86 -9.34 14.22 15.98
C ARG A 86 -9.48 15.75 15.97
N SER A 87 -8.98 16.39 17.03
CA SER A 87 -8.93 17.84 17.12
C SER A 87 -7.96 18.43 16.10
N TYR A 88 -6.88 17.71 15.79
CA TYR A 88 -5.96 18.07 14.71
C TYR A 88 -6.63 17.95 13.33
N PRO A 89 -6.67 19.01 12.50
CA PRO A 89 -7.39 19.00 11.22
C PRO A 89 -6.87 18.03 10.16
N CYS A 90 -5.59 17.64 10.23
CA CYS A 90 -4.94 16.81 9.21
C CYS A 90 -4.79 15.34 9.66
N ARG A 91 -4.64 14.40 8.72
CA ARG A 91 -4.45 12.97 9.04
C ARG A 91 -2.98 12.68 9.41
N ALA A 92 -2.74 12.03 10.54
CA ALA A 92 -1.39 11.60 10.94
C ALA A 92 -0.80 10.55 9.98
N GLY A 93 0.45 10.73 9.55
CA GLY A 93 1.22 9.73 8.79
C GLY A 93 1.04 9.73 7.26
N LYS A 94 0.45 10.78 6.67
CA LYS A 94 0.37 10.97 5.21
C LYS A 94 0.62 12.43 4.83
N GLU A 95 1.80 12.93 5.15
CA GLU A 95 2.16 14.35 5.05
C GLU A 95 2.48 14.80 3.60
N GLU A 96 2.72 13.88 2.66
CA GLU A 96 2.98 14.25 1.26
C GLU A 96 1.75 14.90 0.61
N ARG A 97 1.85 16.20 0.29
CA ARG A 97 0.78 16.99 -0.37
C ARG A 97 0.83 16.94 -1.89
N PHE A 98 2.01 16.68 -2.45
CA PHE A 98 2.29 16.69 -3.88
C PHE A 98 3.08 15.44 -4.25
N SER A 99 2.46 14.53 -4.98
CA SER A 99 3.13 13.31 -5.43
C SER A 99 3.50 13.38 -6.91
N ASN A 100 4.69 12.87 -7.24
CA ASN A 100 5.14 12.69 -8.63
C ASN A 100 4.72 11.32 -9.18
N THR A 101 4.32 10.39 -8.31
CA THR A 101 3.97 9.00 -8.65
C THR A 101 2.49 8.71 -8.48
N LEU A 102 1.87 9.19 -7.39
CA LEU A 102 0.46 8.98 -7.07
C LEU A 102 -0.45 9.99 -7.78
N GLY A 103 -1.61 9.51 -8.22
CA GLY A 103 -2.62 10.28 -8.97
C GLY A 103 -3.85 10.67 -8.14
N GLY A 104 -4.78 11.38 -8.78
CA GLY A 104 -6.10 11.65 -8.24
C GLY A 104 -7.02 10.43 -8.22
N GLN A 105 -8.22 10.58 -7.66
CA GLN A 105 -9.23 9.53 -7.55
C GLN A 105 -10.44 9.86 -8.43
N CYS A 106 -10.83 8.94 -9.30
CA CYS A 106 -11.94 9.13 -10.26
C CYS A 106 -13.05 8.07 -10.11
N THR A 107 -12.97 7.18 -9.11
CA THR A 107 -13.93 6.08 -8.92
C THR A 107 -15.28 6.55 -8.39
N LYS A 108 -16.38 5.91 -8.83
CA LYS A 108 -17.75 6.18 -8.39
C LYS A 108 -17.98 6.00 -6.88
N GLU A 109 -17.18 5.15 -6.22
CA GLU A 109 -17.27 4.91 -4.77
C GLU A 109 -16.77 6.10 -3.94
N LYS A 110 -15.94 6.96 -4.55
CA LYS A 110 -15.28 8.10 -3.90
C LYS A 110 -15.72 9.44 -4.43
N ILE A 111 -16.34 9.49 -5.61
CA ILE A 111 -16.75 10.74 -6.25
C ILE A 111 -18.25 10.72 -6.54
N SER A 112 -18.98 11.63 -5.88
CA SER A 112 -20.40 11.88 -6.06
C SER A 112 -20.71 12.23 -7.51
N GLY A 113 -21.70 11.57 -8.09
CA GLY A 113 -22.14 11.82 -9.47
C GLY A 113 -21.20 11.29 -10.55
N SER A 114 -20.23 10.43 -10.20
CA SER A 114 -19.40 9.67 -11.15
C SER A 114 -19.92 8.24 -11.32
N ASN A 115 -19.65 7.64 -12.49
CA ASN A 115 -19.92 6.24 -12.81
C ASN A 115 -18.73 5.64 -13.58
N ASP A 116 -18.90 4.45 -14.15
CA ASP A 116 -17.81 3.73 -14.81
C ASP A 116 -17.32 4.41 -16.10
N ASN A 117 -18.12 5.28 -16.72
CA ASN A 117 -17.86 5.88 -18.03
C ASN A 117 -17.75 7.41 -18.02
N GLU A 118 -18.23 8.10 -16.99
CA GLU A 118 -18.19 9.55 -16.83
C GLU A 118 -17.99 9.93 -15.37
N GLY A 119 -17.24 11.00 -15.10
CA GLY A 119 -16.99 11.41 -13.72
C GLY A 119 -16.02 12.56 -13.56
N ALA A 120 -15.88 13.01 -12.32
CA ALA A 120 -14.85 13.97 -11.91
C ALA A 120 -13.69 13.23 -11.25
N CYS A 121 -12.49 13.81 -11.33
CA CYS A 121 -11.28 13.25 -10.73
C CYS A 121 -10.78 14.14 -9.60
N ALA A 122 -10.91 13.70 -8.34
CA ALA A 122 -10.39 14.46 -7.20
C ALA A 122 -8.85 14.45 -7.23
N PRO A 123 -8.19 15.62 -7.28
CA PRO A 123 -6.73 15.71 -7.33
C PRO A 123 -6.10 15.22 -6.02
N TYR A 124 -4.85 14.76 -6.08
CA TYR A 124 -4.16 14.17 -4.92
C TYR A 124 -4.18 15.10 -3.70
N ARG A 125 -3.97 16.41 -3.91
CA ARG A 125 -4.11 17.46 -2.89
C ARG A 125 -5.45 17.39 -2.15
N ARG A 126 -6.58 17.29 -2.87
CA ARG A 126 -7.93 17.20 -2.26
C ARG A 126 -8.10 15.94 -1.43
N LEU A 127 -7.54 14.80 -1.86
CA LEU A 127 -7.65 13.52 -1.13
C LEU A 127 -7.08 13.60 0.29
N HIS A 128 -6.12 14.50 0.50
CA HIS A 128 -5.40 14.69 1.75
C HIS A 128 -5.77 15.98 2.48
N LEU A 129 -6.77 16.74 2.02
CA LEU A 129 -7.22 18.01 2.62
C LEU A 129 -7.42 17.90 4.15
N CYS A 130 -7.01 18.93 4.89
CA CYS A 130 -7.17 18.98 6.33
C CYS A 130 -8.60 19.37 6.75
N ASP A 131 -9.52 18.41 6.75
CA ASP A 131 -10.94 18.60 7.08
C ASP A 131 -11.41 17.74 8.28
N LYS A 132 -10.50 17.13 9.05
CA LYS A 132 -10.87 16.17 10.12
C LYS A 132 -11.65 16.76 11.28
N ASN A 133 -11.34 17.99 11.66
CA ASN A 133 -12.10 18.68 12.70
C ASN A 133 -13.54 18.94 12.23
N LEU A 134 -13.74 19.24 10.94
CA LEU A 134 -15.06 19.46 10.32
C LEU A 134 -15.92 18.19 10.28
N GLU A 135 -15.30 17.00 10.15
CA GLU A 135 -16.02 15.70 10.13
C GLU A 135 -16.67 15.32 11.48
N GLN A 136 -16.36 16.00 12.59
CA GLN A 136 -16.80 15.59 13.95
C GLN A 136 -17.54 16.70 14.71
N ILE A 137 -17.94 17.78 14.03
CA ILE A 137 -18.69 18.87 14.66
C ILE A 137 -20.12 18.41 14.92
N LYS A 138 -20.55 18.44 16.18
CA LYS A 138 -21.93 18.13 16.56
C LYS A 138 -22.84 19.30 16.19
N ALA A 139 -23.91 19.00 15.46
CA ALA A 139 -24.88 19.96 14.96
C ALA A 139 -25.47 20.90 16.05
N GLN A 140 -25.59 20.42 17.29
CA GLN A 140 -26.14 21.19 18.42
C GLN A 140 -25.18 22.28 18.97
N GLN A 141 -23.89 22.23 18.64
CA GLN A 141 -22.85 23.15 19.13
C GLN A 141 -22.40 24.17 18.07
N ILE A 142 -23.05 24.18 16.89
CA ILE A 142 -22.68 25.03 15.75
C ILE A 142 -23.40 26.39 15.83
N THR A 143 -22.62 27.44 16.11
CA THR A 143 -22.99 28.84 15.88
C THR A 143 -22.21 29.38 14.69
N THR A 144 -22.59 30.55 14.14
CA THR A 144 -21.81 31.20 13.08
C THR A 144 -20.34 31.45 13.49
N HIS A 145 -20.13 31.80 14.76
CA HIS A 145 -18.81 32.07 15.34
C HIS A 145 -17.96 30.80 15.47
N ASN A 146 -18.55 29.73 16.02
CA ASN A 146 -17.86 28.46 16.19
C ASN A 146 -17.54 27.81 14.84
N LEU A 147 -18.47 27.88 13.89
CA LEU A 147 -18.25 27.38 12.52
C LEU A 147 -17.09 28.13 11.85
N LEU A 148 -17.04 29.46 12.00
CA LEU A 148 -15.94 30.25 11.45
C LEU A 148 -14.59 29.81 12.03
N ALA A 149 -14.51 29.64 13.35
CA ALA A 149 -13.29 29.21 14.01
C ALA A 149 -12.84 27.81 13.57
N GLU A 150 -13.76 26.85 13.42
CA GLU A 150 -13.47 25.50 12.92
C GLU A 150 -12.98 25.49 11.46
N VAL A 151 -13.62 26.28 10.60
CA VAL A 151 -13.23 26.41 9.19
C VAL A 151 -11.88 27.12 9.06
N CYS A 152 -11.64 28.18 9.83
CA CYS A 152 -10.34 28.85 9.89
C CYS A 152 -9.25 27.92 10.43
N LEU A 153 -9.57 27.05 11.39
CA LEU A 153 -8.63 26.05 11.90
C LEU A 153 -8.23 25.06 10.80
N ALA A 154 -9.21 24.49 10.08
CA ALA A 154 -8.96 23.61 8.93
C ALA A 154 -8.08 24.30 7.87
N ALA A 155 -8.46 25.54 7.50
CA ALA A 155 -7.73 26.37 6.54
C ALA A 155 -6.29 26.66 6.97
N LYS A 156 -6.05 27.03 8.23
CA LYS A 156 -4.72 27.30 8.78
C LYS A 156 -3.79 26.10 8.61
N TYR A 157 -4.20 24.93 9.10
CA TYR A 157 -3.35 23.74 9.06
C TYR A 157 -3.19 23.19 7.62
N GLU A 158 -4.20 23.36 6.76
CA GLU A 158 -4.08 23.07 5.32
C GLU A 158 -3.01 23.96 4.66
N GLY A 159 -3.03 25.26 4.96
CA GLY A 159 -2.05 26.23 4.47
C GLY A 159 -0.63 25.93 4.96
N ASP A 160 -0.49 25.62 6.25
CA ASP A 160 0.79 25.27 6.88
C ASP A 160 1.43 24.03 6.23
N LEU A 161 0.64 22.99 5.97
CA LEU A 161 1.13 21.78 5.29
C LEU A 161 1.47 22.03 3.82
N ILE A 162 0.61 22.74 3.06
CA ILE A 162 0.91 23.08 1.67
C ILE A 162 2.24 23.83 1.61
N LYS A 163 2.41 24.87 2.43
CA LYS A 163 3.65 25.65 2.51
C LYS A 163 4.85 24.79 2.90
N THR A 164 4.71 23.84 3.81
CA THR A 164 5.82 23.00 4.27
C THR A 164 6.32 22.06 3.16
N HIS A 165 5.41 21.46 2.38
CA HIS A 165 5.76 20.50 1.34
C HIS A 165 6.01 21.15 -0.04
N TYR A 166 5.51 22.36 -0.26
CA TYR A 166 5.63 23.07 -1.53
C TYR A 166 7.09 23.38 -1.95
N PRO A 167 8.02 23.82 -1.06
CA PRO A 167 9.42 24.06 -1.43
C PRO A 167 10.10 22.81 -2.02
N LYS A 168 9.84 21.62 -1.47
CA LYS A 168 10.36 20.36 -2.03
C LYS A 168 9.76 20.09 -3.40
N HIS A 169 8.46 20.34 -3.55
CA HIS A 169 7.78 20.24 -4.85
C HIS A 169 8.40 21.20 -5.87
N GLU A 170 8.57 22.48 -5.53
CA GLU A 170 9.19 23.50 -6.37
C GLU A 170 10.64 23.16 -6.75
N GLN A 171 11.46 22.71 -5.80
CA GLN A 171 12.85 22.30 -6.05
C GLN A 171 12.98 21.09 -6.97
N THR A 172 12.06 20.14 -6.88
CA THR A 172 12.03 18.94 -7.73
C THR A 172 11.33 19.18 -9.07
N ASN A 173 10.62 20.31 -9.22
CA ASN A 173 9.86 20.68 -10.40
C ASN A 173 10.23 22.11 -10.87
N LYS A 174 11.53 22.43 -10.95
CA LYS A 174 12.04 23.78 -11.29
C LYS A 174 11.53 24.31 -12.63
N ASP A 175 11.27 23.42 -13.57
CA ASP A 175 10.80 23.76 -14.92
C ASP A 175 9.27 23.94 -14.99
N SER A 176 8.56 23.76 -13.86
CA SER A 176 7.10 23.73 -13.79
C SER A 176 6.51 24.00 -12.40
N PRO A 177 6.94 25.04 -11.66
CA PRO A 177 6.38 25.32 -10.35
C PRO A 177 4.93 25.86 -10.48
N SER A 178 3.94 25.12 -9.96
CA SER A 178 2.60 25.69 -9.75
C SER A 178 2.72 26.80 -8.70
N GLN A 179 2.25 28.02 -8.95
CA GLN A 179 2.42 29.09 -7.95
C GLN A 179 1.77 28.73 -6.60
N LEU A 180 2.51 28.89 -5.50
CA LEU A 180 2.02 28.60 -4.14
C LEU A 180 0.62 29.19 -3.87
N CYS A 181 0.40 30.44 -4.28
CA CYS A 181 -0.89 31.11 -4.13
C CYS A 181 -2.03 30.42 -4.90
N THR A 182 -1.75 29.85 -6.08
CA THR A 182 -2.73 29.08 -6.87
C THR A 182 -3.10 27.77 -6.19
N VAL A 183 -2.12 27.06 -5.60
CA VAL A 183 -2.39 25.83 -4.86
C VAL A 183 -3.25 26.11 -3.62
N LEU A 184 -2.93 27.18 -2.89
CA LEU A 184 -3.74 27.65 -1.75
C LEU A 184 -5.15 28.04 -2.19
N ALA A 185 -5.30 28.67 -3.37
CA ALA A 185 -6.60 29.00 -3.96
C ALA A 185 -7.46 27.76 -4.24
N ARG A 186 -6.86 26.69 -4.77
CA ARG A 186 -7.55 25.40 -5.01
C ARG A 186 -8.02 24.76 -3.70
N SER A 187 -7.18 24.73 -2.66
CA SER A 187 -7.58 24.21 -1.34
C SER A 187 -8.62 25.08 -0.65
N PHE A 188 -8.52 26.41 -0.76
CA PHE A 188 -9.53 27.33 -0.26
C PHE A 188 -10.91 27.10 -0.90
N ALA A 189 -10.95 26.92 -2.21
CA ALA A 189 -12.19 26.63 -2.93
C ALA A 189 -12.79 25.27 -2.54
N ASP A 190 -11.96 24.24 -2.34
CA ASP A 190 -12.42 22.93 -1.87
C ASP A 190 -12.97 22.96 -0.44
N ILE A 191 -12.33 23.72 0.47
CA ILE A 191 -12.88 23.97 1.82
C ILE A 191 -14.24 24.67 1.71
N GLY A 192 -14.38 25.65 0.80
CA GLY A 192 -15.65 26.32 0.53
C GLY A 192 -16.74 25.36 0.04
N ASP A 193 -16.39 24.39 -0.81
CA ASP A 193 -17.35 23.37 -1.27
C ASP A 193 -17.75 22.38 -0.17
N ILE A 194 -16.86 22.07 0.76
CA ILE A 194 -17.18 21.27 1.95
C ILE A 194 -18.20 22.01 2.81
N VAL A 195 -17.92 23.29 3.13
CA VAL A 195 -18.81 24.13 3.94
C VAL A 195 -20.19 24.27 3.29
N ARG A 196 -20.22 24.52 1.98
CA ARG A 196 -21.47 24.67 1.21
C ARG A 196 -22.21 23.35 0.97
N GLY A 197 -21.61 22.21 1.29
CA GLY A 197 -22.20 20.89 1.06
C GLY A 197 -22.23 20.50 -0.42
N LYS A 198 -21.33 21.07 -1.24
CA LYS A 198 -21.24 20.83 -2.69
C LYS A 198 -20.11 19.91 -3.10
N ASP A 199 -19.15 19.70 -2.21
CA ASP A 199 -17.98 18.85 -2.44
C ASP A 199 -18.39 17.47 -2.99
N LEU A 200 -17.74 17.07 -4.08
CA LEU A 200 -17.97 15.84 -4.81
C LEU A 200 -17.25 14.67 -4.15
N TYR A 201 -16.27 14.89 -3.27
CA TYR A 201 -15.49 13.82 -2.68
C TYR A 201 -16.24 13.17 -1.50
N LEU A 202 -16.65 11.92 -1.71
CA LEU A 202 -17.36 11.10 -0.73
C LEU A 202 -16.34 10.56 0.29
N GLY A 203 -16.16 11.31 1.39
CA GLY A 203 -15.40 10.89 2.56
C GLY A 203 -16.07 9.73 3.32
N ASN A 204 -15.71 9.55 4.59
CA ASN A 204 -16.48 8.65 5.47
C ASN A 204 -17.90 9.22 5.64
N LYS A 205 -18.92 8.37 5.65
CA LYS A 205 -20.39 8.65 5.53
C LYS A 205 -21.02 9.61 6.59
N LYS A 206 -20.28 10.52 7.21
CA LYS A 206 -20.73 11.46 8.25
C LYS A 206 -20.85 12.93 7.80
N GLN A 207 -20.76 13.24 6.50
CA GLN A 207 -20.94 14.61 5.96
C GLN A 207 -22.35 15.19 6.16
N ASN A 208 -23.30 14.41 6.71
CA ASN A 208 -24.69 14.84 6.95
C ASN A 208 -24.86 15.77 8.18
N GLU A 209 -23.80 16.11 8.95
CA GLU A 209 -23.94 16.81 10.24
C GLU A 209 -23.77 18.35 10.17
N ILE A 210 -23.30 18.95 9.05
CA ILE A 210 -23.29 20.42 8.85
C ILE A 210 -24.71 20.96 8.54
N GLN A 211 -25.72 20.09 8.52
CA GLN A 211 -27.10 20.40 8.12
C GLN A 211 -27.89 21.20 9.16
N CYS A 212 -27.33 21.51 10.33
CA CYS A 212 -27.99 22.34 11.33
C CYS A 212 -27.11 23.51 11.78
N LEU A 213 -27.16 24.62 11.03
CA LEU A 213 -26.93 25.93 11.63
C LEU A 213 -28.15 26.24 12.50
N ASN A 214 -28.03 26.05 13.82
CA ASN A 214 -29.09 26.30 14.80
C ASN A 214 -29.11 27.79 15.16
N ASP A 215 -29.59 28.62 14.25
CA ASP A 215 -29.97 30.00 14.57
C ASP A 215 -31.48 30.17 14.37
N ASP A 216 -32.20 30.43 15.46
CA ASP A 216 -33.66 30.59 15.47
C ASP A 216 -34.12 31.80 14.64
N GLY A 217 -33.23 32.76 14.35
CA GLY A 217 -33.47 33.88 13.44
C GLY A 217 -33.41 33.50 11.95
N ALA A 218 -32.43 32.68 11.54
CA ALA A 218 -32.21 32.29 10.15
C ALA A 218 -33.25 31.26 9.65
N LYS A 219 -33.72 30.35 10.53
CA LYS A 219 -34.71 29.32 10.17
C LYS A 219 -36.04 29.86 9.67
N LYS A 220 -36.48 31.04 10.15
CA LYS A 220 -37.74 31.68 9.70
C LYS A 220 -37.66 32.21 8.27
N HIS A 221 -36.47 32.63 7.81
CA HIS A 221 -36.28 33.19 6.47
C HIS A 221 -35.89 32.14 5.42
N TYR A 222 -35.03 31.19 5.78
CA TYR A 222 -34.55 30.14 4.87
C TYR A 222 -35.40 28.85 4.89
N GLY A 223 -36.48 28.81 5.68
CA GLY A 223 -37.31 27.61 5.95
C GLY A 223 -38.06 26.98 4.77
N GLY A 224 -37.84 27.47 3.53
CA GLY A 224 -38.38 26.89 2.29
C GLY A 224 -37.37 26.04 1.49
N ASP A 225 -36.10 25.94 1.93
CA ASP A 225 -35.06 25.12 1.30
C ASP A 225 -34.76 23.89 2.16
N PRO A 226 -35.10 22.66 1.71
CA PRO A 226 -34.93 21.42 2.49
C PRO A 226 -33.50 21.17 2.98
N ASP A 227 -32.49 21.70 2.27
CA ASP A 227 -31.08 21.40 2.49
C ASP A 227 -30.24 22.60 2.98
N PHE A 228 -30.86 23.77 3.14
CA PHE A 228 -30.22 25.03 3.56
C PHE A 228 -29.00 25.43 2.70
N PHE A 229 -28.96 25.07 1.41
CA PHE A 229 -27.82 25.39 0.54
C PHE A 229 -27.60 26.89 0.42
N LYS A 230 -28.70 27.66 0.27
CA LYS A 230 -28.62 29.12 0.16
C LYS A 230 -27.99 29.75 1.40
N LEU A 231 -28.38 29.30 2.60
CA LEU A 231 -27.81 29.76 3.87
C LEU A 231 -26.29 29.53 3.93
N ARG A 232 -25.82 28.37 3.48
CA ARG A 232 -24.39 28.04 3.49
C ARG A 232 -23.60 28.81 2.43
N GLU A 233 -24.20 29.08 1.27
CA GLU A 233 -23.62 29.94 0.23
C GLU A 233 -23.47 31.39 0.75
N ASP A 234 -24.51 31.95 1.37
CA ASP A 234 -24.47 33.28 1.98
C ASP A 234 -23.45 33.34 3.14
N TRP A 235 -23.40 32.31 3.99
CA TRP A 235 -22.43 32.20 5.08
C TRP A 235 -21.00 32.16 4.57
N TRP A 236 -20.70 31.35 3.55
CA TRP A 236 -19.37 31.30 2.95
C TRP A 236 -18.99 32.68 2.40
N THR A 237 -19.88 33.31 1.64
CA THR A 237 -19.67 34.65 1.07
C THR A 237 -19.32 35.68 2.16
N ALA A 238 -20.03 35.68 3.28
CA ALA A 238 -19.77 36.58 4.40
C ALA A 238 -18.41 36.32 5.09
N ASN A 239 -17.93 35.07 5.12
CA ASN A 239 -16.80 34.66 5.97
C ASN A 239 -15.50 34.33 5.21
N ARG A 240 -15.56 34.19 3.88
CA ARG A 240 -14.45 33.73 3.01
C ARG A 240 -13.15 34.52 3.19
N GLU A 241 -13.23 35.82 3.48
CA GLU A 241 -12.06 36.68 3.71
C GLU A 241 -11.25 36.24 4.94
N THR A 242 -11.93 35.95 6.06
CA THR A 242 -11.28 35.48 7.29
C THR A 242 -10.71 34.08 7.12
N VAL A 243 -11.36 33.23 6.32
CA VAL A 243 -10.85 31.89 5.96
C VAL A 243 -9.62 32.00 5.05
N TRP A 244 -9.60 32.93 4.11
CA TRP A 244 -8.43 33.21 3.26
C TRP A 244 -7.24 33.71 4.10
N LYS A 245 -7.50 34.59 5.07
CA LYS A 245 -6.49 35.00 6.05
C LYS A 245 -5.91 33.80 6.79
N ALA A 246 -6.76 32.86 7.23
CA ALA A 246 -6.33 31.66 7.91
C ALA A 246 -5.42 30.75 7.05
N ILE A 247 -5.79 30.44 5.80
CA ILE A 247 -5.00 29.55 4.93
C ILE A 247 -3.66 30.15 4.49
N THR A 248 -3.48 31.47 4.64
CA THR A 248 -2.29 32.19 4.19
C THR A 248 -1.40 32.70 5.33
N CYS A 249 -1.71 32.35 6.59
CA CYS A 249 -1.04 32.88 7.79
C CYS A 249 0.49 32.93 7.72
N ASP A 250 1.07 31.81 7.29
CA ASP A 250 2.51 31.60 7.37
C ASP A 250 3.23 31.78 6.01
N VAL A 251 2.54 32.27 4.98
CA VAL A 251 3.13 32.47 3.64
C VAL A 251 4.14 33.61 3.68
N LYS A 252 5.38 33.34 3.24
CA LYS A 252 6.47 34.34 3.18
C LYS A 252 6.22 35.38 2.07
N SER A 253 6.79 36.58 2.22
CA SER A 253 6.77 37.62 1.19
C SER A 253 7.40 37.14 -0.12
N GLY A 254 6.80 37.51 -1.26
CA GLY A 254 7.32 37.18 -2.61
C GLY A 254 6.45 36.23 -3.44
N SER A 255 5.47 35.54 -2.84
CA SER A 255 4.50 34.72 -3.59
C SER A 255 3.38 35.58 -4.17
N GLN A 256 3.12 35.44 -5.47
CA GLN A 256 2.11 36.20 -6.20
C GLN A 256 0.99 35.29 -6.72
N TYR A 257 -0.25 35.77 -6.68
CA TYR A 257 -1.36 35.15 -7.40
C TYR A 257 -1.27 35.44 -8.91
N PHE A 258 -1.63 34.47 -9.76
CA PHE A 258 -1.38 34.54 -11.21
C PHE A 258 -2.14 35.66 -11.92
N ARG A 259 -3.29 36.10 -11.39
CA ARG A 259 -4.05 37.24 -11.91
C ARG A 259 -3.82 38.51 -11.09
N PRO A 260 -3.71 39.69 -11.75
CA PRO A 260 -3.71 40.97 -11.07
C PRO A 260 -5.14 41.31 -10.63
N THR A 261 -5.53 40.88 -9.43
CA THR A 261 -6.89 41.08 -8.91
C THR A 261 -6.98 42.12 -7.80
N CYS A 262 -5.85 42.67 -7.35
CA CYS A 262 -5.80 43.67 -6.28
C CYS A 262 -5.95 45.09 -6.84
N GLY A 263 -6.62 45.97 -6.08
CA GLY A 263 -6.84 47.38 -6.46
C GLY A 263 -8.09 47.62 -7.31
N ASP A 264 -8.32 48.88 -7.68
CA ASP A 264 -9.50 49.29 -8.45
C ASP A 264 -9.41 48.82 -9.91
N SER A 265 -10.56 48.70 -10.58
CA SER A 265 -10.68 48.14 -11.94
C SER A 265 -9.85 48.87 -13.01
N GLY A 266 -9.37 50.09 -12.74
CA GLY A 266 -8.51 50.87 -13.63
C GLY A 266 -7.00 50.74 -13.38
N SER A 267 -6.56 50.10 -12.29
CA SER A 267 -5.14 49.86 -11.98
C SER A 267 -4.92 48.57 -11.19
N PRO A 268 -5.34 47.41 -11.75
CA PRO A 268 -5.17 46.13 -11.08
C PRO A 268 -3.69 45.75 -10.96
N HIS A 269 -3.30 45.21 -9.81
CA HIS A 269 -1.95 44.70 -9.55
C HIS A 269 -1.99 43.33 -8.86
N VAL A 270 -0.85 42.64 -8.86
CA VAL A 270 -0.66 41.35 -8.18
C VAL A 270 -0.58 41.52 -6.66
N THR A 271 -0.77 40.44 -5.92
CA THR A 271 -0.71 40.45 -4.45
C THR A 271 0.65 40.92 -3.94
N PRO A 272 0.73 41.96 -3.10
CA PRO A 272 2.01 42.51 -2.62
C PRO A 272 2.77 41.55 -1.67
N SER A 273 2.07 40.80 -0.82
CA SER A 273 2.68 39.79 0.07
C SER A 273 1.65 38.78 0.57
N GLN A 274 2.12 37.62 1.05
CA GLN A 274 1.31 36.58 1.70
C GLN A 274 0.12 36.06 0.88
N CYS A 275 0.14 36.18 -0.46
CA CYS A 275 -1.01 35.88 -1.32
C CYS A 275 -2.29 36.67 -0.95
N ARG A 276 -2.17 37.90 -0.41
CA ARG A 276 -3.31 38.76 -0.05
C ARG A 276 -3.23 40.10 -0.76
N CYS A 277 -4.40 40.69 -1.04
CA CYS A 277 -4.50 42.10 -1.41
C CYS A 277 -4.47 43.00 -0.16
N LYS A 278 -4.39 44.32 -0.34
CA LYS A 278 -4.43 45.28 0.77
C LYS A 278 -5.71 45.09 1.59
N GLY A 279 -5.56 45.03 2.92
CA GLY A 279 -6.70 44.81 3.83
C GLY A 279 -7.13 43.34 3.94
N ASP A 280 -6.24 42.37 3.67
CA ASP A 280 -6.52 40.92 3.71
C ASP A 280 -7.55 40.42 2.66
N GLN A 281 -7.93 41.27 1.68
CA GLN A 281 -8.86 40.90 0.61
C GLN A 281 -8.36 39.67 -0.18
N VAL A 282 -9.32 38.77 -0.49
CA VAL A 282 -9.10 37.53 -1.24
C VAL A 282 -8.82 37.83 -2.72
N PRO A 283 -7.68 37.42 -3.30
CA PRO A 283 -7.33 37.67 -4.69
C PRO A 283 -7.94 36.65 -5.68
N THR A 284 -8.42 35.51 -5.19
CA THR A 284 -8.97 34.41 -6.00
C THR A 284 -10.49 34.42 -6.01
N TYR A 285 -11.06 33.87 -7.08
CA TYR A 285 -12.49 33.60 -7.23
C TYR A 285 -12.77 32.14 -7.58
N PHE A 286 -11.79 31.24 -7.40
CA PHE A 286 -11.96 29.81 -7.61
C PHE A 286 -13.07 29.21 -6.74
N ASP A 287 -13.34 29.76 -5.57
CA ASP A 287 -14.45 29.32 -4.74
C ASP A 287 -15.83 29.56 -5.39
N TYR A 288 -15.94 30.33 -6.47
CA TYR A 288 -17.17 30.47 -7.27
C TYR A 288 -17.13 29.74 -8.62
N VAL A 289 -16.08 28.93 -8.84
CA VAL A 289 -15.98 28.02 -9.99
C VAL A 289 -16.51 26.65 -9.58
N PRO A 290 -17.35 25.95 -10.38
CA PRO A 290 -17.77 24.59 -10.10
C PRO A 290 -16.60 23.64 -9.84
N GLN A 291 -16.71 22.78 -8.81
CA GLN A 291 -15.58 21.95 -8.35
C GLN A 291 -14.98 21.07 -9.44
N PHE A 292 -15.84 20.44 -10.25
CA PHE A 292 -15.40 19.60 -11.36
C PHE A 292 -14.45 20.33 -12.32
N LEU A 293 -14.75 21.59 -12.68
CA LEU A 293 -13.91 22.35 -13.61
C LEU A 293 -12.55 22.69 -13.00
N ARG A 294 -12.50 22.99 -11.70
CA ARG A 294 -11.22 23.21 -10.98
C ARG A 294 -10.37 21.96 -10.93
N TRP A 295 -10.99 20.83 -10.65
CA TRP A 295 -10.29 19.55 -10.63
C TRP A 295 -9.81 19.14 -12.02
N PHE A 296 -10.57 19.43 -13.07
CA PHE A 296 -10.15 19.13 -14.45
C PHE A 296 -8.98 20.02 -14.88
N GLU A 297 -8.98 21.30 -14.51
CA GLU A 297 -7.86 22.22 -14.72
C GLU A 297 -6.60 21.77 -13.94
N GLU A 298 -6.75 21.44 -12.65
CA GLU A 298 -5.64 20.93 -11.83
C GLU A 298 -5.09 19.60 -12.37
N TRP A 299 -5.98 18.70 -12.83
CA TRP A 299 -5.60 17.45 -13.48
C TRP A 299 -4.78 17.69 -14.75
N ALA A 300 -5.14 18.66 -15.59
CA ALA A 300 -4.42 18.96 -16.82
C ALA A 300 -2.99 19.48 -16.53
N GLU A 301 -2.83 20.41 -15.58
CA GLU A 301 -1.51 20.86 -15.15
C GLU A 301 -0.66 19.69 -14.59
N ASP A 302 -1.24 18.84 -13.75
CA ASP A 302 -0.56 17.69 -13.17
C ASP A 302 -0.18 16.65 -14.22
N PHE A 303 -1.05 16.38 -15.19
CA PHE A 303 -0.79 15.52 -16.33
C PHE A 303 0.40 16.03 -17.13
N CYS A 304 0.39 17.30 -17.54
CA CYS A 304 1.45 17.89 -18.35
C CYS A 304 2.80 17.88 -17.63
N ARG A 305 2.81 18.12 -16.31
CA ARG A 305 3.99 18.04 -15.45
C ARG A 305 4.53 16.60 -15.34
N LYS A 306 3.66 15.64 -15.06
CA LYS A 306 4.05 14.22 -14.92
C LYS A 306 4.49 13.62 -16.25
N LYS A 307 3.82 13.96 -17.36
CA LYS A 307 4.22 13.52 -18.71
C LYS A 307 5.63 13.99 -19.05
N LYS A 308 5.96 15.26 -18.74
CA LYS A 308 7.31 15.82 -18.91
C LYS A 308 8.38 15.01 -18.19
N HIS A 309 8.17 14.70 -16.90
CA HIS A 309 9.11 13.90 -16.12
C HIS A 309 9.27 12.48 -16.66
N LYS A 310 8.16 11.83 -17.01
CA LYS A 310 8.18 10.45 -17.52
C LYS A 310 8.78 10.36 -18.92
N LEU A 311 8.57 11.36 -19.77
CA LEU A 311 9.21 11.46 -21.07
C LEU A 311 10.72 11.67 -20.94
N LYS A 312 11.15 12.54 -20.03
CA LYS A 312 12.57 12.72 -19.71
C LYS A 312 13.22 11.42 -19.24
N ASP A 313 12.58 10.71 -18.31
CA ASP A 313 13.08 9.40 -17.86
C ASP A 313 13.22 8.41 -19.02
N ALA A 314 12.25 8.37 -19.95
CA ALA A 314 12.33 7.53 -21.14
C ALA A 314 13.48 7.95 -22.08
N ILE A 315 13.68 9.25 -22.33
CA ILE A 315 14.79 9.77 -23.14
C ILE A 315 16.14 9.37 -22.53
N ASP A 316 16.32 9.68 -21.25
CA ASP A 316 17.55 9.42 -20.49
C ASP A 316 17.87 7.92 -20.54
N LYS A 317 16.85 7.06 -20.41
CA LYS A 317 17.01 5.59 -20.38
C LYS A 317 17.09 4.91 -21.75
N CYS A 318 16.56 5.52 -22.81
CA CYS A 318 16.47 4.89 -24.13
C CYS A 318 17.44 5.45 -25.18
N ARG A 319 17.91 6.70 -25.04
CA ARG A 319 18.72 7.39 -26.07
C ARG A 319 19.99 8.05 -25.52
N GLU A 320 20.02 8.48 -24.26
CA GLU A 320 21.21 9.11 -23.70
C GLU A 320 22.34 8.12 -23.38
N LYS A 321 23.58 8.63 -23.26
CA LYS A 321 24.79 7.84 -23.00
C LYS A 321 24.69 7.03 -21.71
N ASP A 322 25.19 5.80 -21.75
CA ASP A 322 25.29 4.95 -20.54
C ASP A 322 26.30 5.52 -19.53
N LYS A 323 26.34 4.94 -18.32
CA LYS A 323 27.31 5.34 -17.26
C LYS A 323 28.78 5.24 -17.69
N SER A 324 29.07 4.54 -18.79
CA SER A 324 30.40 4.39 -19.38
C SER A 324 30.68 5.40 -20.51
N GLY A 325 29.74 6.31 -20.79
CA GLY A 325 29.86 7.33 -21.83
C GLY A 325 29.54 6.87 -23.25
N LYS A 326 29.04 5.64 -23.44
CA LYS A 326 28.67 5.11 -24.77
C LYS A 326 27.22 5.46 -25.10
N GLU A 327 27.00 6.01 -26.29
CA GLU A 327 25.65 6.26 -26.82
C GLU A 327 24.91 4.94 -27.04
N ARG A 328 23.60 4.93 -26.81
CA ARG A 328 22.72 3.76 -26.99
C ARG A 328 21.47 4.14 -27.76
N TYR A 329 20.89 3.17 -28.46
CA TYR A 329 19.58 3.31 -29.07
C TYR A 329 18.77 2.06 -28.73
N CYS A 330 17.90 2.17 -27.74
CA CYS A 330 17.14 1.05 -27.20
C CYS A 330 15.68 1.10 -27.61
N ASP A 331 15.02 -0.04 -27.78
CA ASP A 331 13.57 -0.06 -27.91
C ASP A 331 12.83 -0.38 -26.61
N LEU A 332 11.50 -0.26 -26.67
CA LEU A 332 10.59 -0.56 -25.57
C LEU A 332 10.72 -1.98 -24.99
N ASN A 333 11.36 -2.89 -25.72
CA ASN A 333 11.51 -4.31 -25.42
C ASN A 333 12.90 -4.65 -24.89
N GLY A 334 13.75 -3.63 -24.71
CA GLY A 334 15.13 -3.77 -24.25
C GLY A 334 16.08 -4.27 -25.34
N TYR A 335 15.69 -4.16 -26.61
CA TYR A 335 16.59 -4.46 -27.73
C TYR A 335 17.51 -3.28 -28.03
N ASP A 336 18.78 -3.59 -28.29
CA ASP A 336 19.74 -2.65 -28.85
C ASP A 336 19.49 -2.54 -30.35
N CYS A 337 19.01 -1.39 -30.80
CA CYS A 337 18.64 -1.13 -32.19
C CYS A 337 19.83 -0.96 -33.12
N GLU A 338 21.05 -0.74 -32.61
CA GLU A 338 22.27 -0.80 -33.42
C GLU A 338 22.49 -2.23 -33.96
N LYS A 339 22.14 -3.24 -33.14
CA LYS A 339 22.38 -4.65 -33.45
C LYS A 339 21.12 -5.41 -33.86
N THR A 340 19.95 -4.90 -33.52
CA THR A 340 18.67 -5.56 -33.81
C THR A 340 18.22 -5.22 -35.22
N LYS A 341 18.00 -6.26 -36.03
CA LYS A 341 17.53 -6.16 -37.42
C LYS A 341 16.29 -7.03 -37.58
N ARG A 342 15.12 -6.45 -37.33
CA ARG A 342 13.82 -7.14 -37.33
C ARG A 342 13.43 -7.67 -38.71
N GLY A 343 13.80 -6.97 -39.78
CA GLY A 343 13.54 -7.36 -41.18
C GLY A 343 14.16 -8.70 -41.57
N ILE A 344 15.25 -9.10 -40.88
CA ILE A 344 15.88 -10.43 -41.03
C ILE A 344 15.72 -11.30 -39.78
N ASN A 345 14.80 -10.94 -38.88
CA ASN A 345 14.45 -11.69 -37.66
C ASN A 345 15.60 -11.90 -36.67
N MET A 346 16.54 -10.94 -36.63
CA MET A 346 17.68 -10.94 -35.73
C MET A 346 17.41 -9.99 -34.56
N TYR A 347 17.18 -10.55 -33.37
CA TYR A 347 16.84 -9.78 -32.18
C TYR A 347 18.01 -9.80 -31.19
N ARG A 348 18.44 -8.62 -30.73
CA ARG A 348 19.61 -8.43 -29.86
C ARG A 348 19.22 -7.65 -28.63
N TRP A 349 18.90 -8.39 -27.59
CA TRP A 349 18.57 -7.80 -26.30
C TRP A 349 19.87 -7.39 -25.61
N ASP A 350 19.92 -6.21 -25.01
CA ASP A 350 21.09 -5.75 -24.24
C ASP A 350 20.65 -5.29 -22.86
N TYR A 351 21.40 -5.70 -21.82
CA TYR A 351 21.11 -5.31 -20.43
C TYR A 351 21.25 -3.80 -20.22
N LYS A 352 21.98 -3.11 -21.10
CA LYS A 352 22.05 -1.65 -21.13
C LYS A 352 20.74 -0.99 -21.57
N CYS A 353 19.87 -1.73 -22.23
CA CYS A 353 18.55 -1.30 -22.69
C CYS A 353 17.42 -1.70 -21.74
N THR A 354 17.72 -2.39 -20.63
CA THR A 354 16.69 -2.77 -19.64
C THR A 354 16.03 -1.56 -19.00
N GLY A 355 16.79 -0.50 -18.70
CA GLY A 355 16.20 0.75 -18.19
C GLY A 355 15.16 1.35 -19.16
N CYS A 356 15.40 1.26 -20.47
CA CYS A 356 14.46 1.72 -21.48
C CYS A 356 13.16 0.91 -21.46
N PHE A 357 13.29 -0.42 -21.45
CA PHE A 357 12.15 -1.34 -21.33
C PHE A 357 11.23 -0.98 -20.16
N LEU A 358 11.82 -0.74 -18.99
CA LEU A 358 11.09 -0.44 -17.76
C LEU A 358 10.41 0.92 -17.82
N SER A 359 11.18 1.96 -18.18
CA SER A 359 10.65 3.32 -18.32
C SER A 359 9.47 3.36 -19.30
N CYS A 360 9.62 2.70 -20.45
CA CYS A 360 8.57 2.60 -21.46
C CYS A 360 7.34 1.80 -20.99
N SER A 361 7.53 0.69 -20.27
CA SER A 361 6.43 -0.10 -19.71
C SER A 361 5.60 0.72 -18.71
N HIS A 362 6.26 1.45 -17.80
CA HIS A 362 5.60 2.32 -16.83
C HIS A 362 4.95 3.55 -17.48
N PHE A 363 5.61 4.15 -18.49
CA PHE A 363 5.08 5.26 -19.25
C PHE A 363 3.75 4.88 -19.92
N ARG A 364 3.72 3.74 -20.61
CA ARG A 364 2.53 3.22 -21.31
C ARG A 364 1.38 2.92 -20.36
N THR A 365 1.65 2.20 -19.27
CA THR A 365 0.61 1.89 -18.27
C THR A 365 0.02 3.17 -17.66
N TRP A 366 0.88 4.14 -17.37
CA TRP A 366 0.45 5.42 -16.84
C TRP A 366 -0.35 6.23 -17.88
N ILE A 367 0.09 6.32 -19.13
CA ILE A 367 -0.58 7.12 -20.18
C ILE A 367 -1.97 6.56 -20.50
N ASP A 368 -2.14 5.24 -20.52
CA ASP A 368 -3.43 4.57 -20.72
C ASP A 368 -4.43 4.96 -19.61
N ASN A 369 -3.98 4.91 -18.35
CA ASN A 369 -4.79 5.33 -17.21
C ASN A 369 -5.15 6.83 -17.29
N GLN A 370 -4.22 7.69 -17.76
CA GLN A 370 -4.51 9.11 -17.97
C GLN A 370 -5.53 9.33 -19.09
N LYS A 371 -5.50 8.55 -20.17
CA LYS A 371 -6.50 8.58 -21.25
C LYS A 371 -7.89 8.27 -20.71
N GLU A 372 -8.02 7.21 -19.89
CA GLU A 372 -9.32 6.86 -19.28
C GLU A 372 -9.86 7.98 -18.38
N GLN A 373 -8.99 8.61 -17.58
CA GLN A 373 -9.36 9.74 -16.72
C GLN A 373 -9.77 10.97 -17.54
N PHE A 374 -9.07 11.24 -18.64
CA PHE A 374 -9.39 12.33 -19.57
C PHE A 374 -10.77 12.12 -20.20
N ASP A 375 -11.02 10.94 -20.77
CA ASP A 375 -12.28 10.61 -21.45
C ASP A 375 -13.49 10.73 -20.50
N LYS A 376 -13.34 10.31 -19.23
CA LYS A 376 -14.38 10.47 -18.21
C LYS A 376 -14.71 11.92 -17.92
N GLN A 377 -13.69 12.78 -17.84
CA GLN A 377 -13.86 14.21 -17.57
C GLN A 377 -14.42 14.96 -18.78
N VAL A 378 -14.02 14.61 -20.00
CA VAL A 378 -14.62 15.16 -21.24
C VAL A 378 -16.12 14.86 -21.30
N LYS A 379 -16.52 13.60 -21.07
CA LYS A 379 -17.95 13.22 -21.03
C LYS A 379 -18.71 13.96 -19.92
N LYS A 380 -18.09 14.09 -18.74
CA LYS A 380 -18.66 14.86 -17.63
C LYS A 380 -18.85 16.33 -17.99
N TYR A 381 -17.89 16.96 -18.67
CA TYR A 381 -18.01 18.34 -19.16
C TYR A 381 -19.21 18.51 -20.07
N THR A 382 -19.35 17.66 -21.10
CA THR A 382 -20.48 17.70 -22.03
C THR A 382 -21.82 17.56 -21.30
N LYS A 383 -21.89 16.70 -20.27
CA LYS A 383 -23.09 16.52 -19.45
C LYS A 383 -23.44 17.74 -18.60
N GLU A 384 -22.45 18.34 -17.93
CA GLU A 384 -22.68 19.53 -17.08
C GLU A 384 -23.12 20.73 -17.93
N ILE A 385 -22.56 20.88 -19.13
CA ILE A 385 -22.98 21.90 -20.10
C ILE A 385 -24.42 21.64 -20.55
N THR A 386 -24.74 20.45 -21.05
CA THR A 386 -26.10 20.15 -21.54
C THR A 386 -27.18 20.22 -20.46
N SER A 387 -26.83 19.91 -19.20
CA SER A 387 -27.76 19.94 -18.05
C SER A 387 -27.85 21.33 -17.38
N GLY A 388 -27.10 22.32 -17.85
CA GLY A 388 -27.05 23.67 -17.25
C GLY A 388 -26.50 23.69 -15.81
N GLY A 389 -25.61 22.76 -15.46
CA GLY A 389 -24.97 22.67 -14.13
C GLY A 389 -25.88 22.33 -12.96
N GLY A 390 -27.13 21.93 -13.21
CA GLY A 390 -28.07 21.56 -12.16
C GLY A 390 -27.95 20.09 -11.79
N ARG A 391 -27.49 19.78 -10.56
CA ARG A 391 -27.90 18.52 -9.91
C ARG A 391 -29.42 18.47 -10.00
N THR A 392 -29.97 17.54 -10.78
CA THR A 392 -31.41 17.41 -10.97
C THR A 392 -32.04 17.18 -9.59
N ARG A 393 -32.76 18.17 -9.07
CA ARG A 393 -33.58 18.01 -7.85
C ARG A 393 -34.47 16.80 -8.07
N ARG A 394 -34.31 15.74 -7.26
CA ARG A 394 -35.40 14.78 -7.06
C ARG A 394 -36.50 15.55 -6.33
N GLY A 395 -37.46 16.06 -7.12
CA GLY A 395 -38.79 16.54 -6.71
C GLY A 395 -38.88 17.38 -5.44
N ALA A 396 -38.75 18.70 -5.57
CA ALA A 396 -39.36 19.63 -4.61
C ALA A 396 -40.72 20.08 -5.15
N ARG A 397 -41.81 19.67 -4.49
CA ARG A 397 -43.11 20.34 -4.61
C ARG A 397 -43.01 21.67 -3.86
N GLY A 398 -42.77 22.77 -4.57
CA GLY A 398 -42.78 24.12 -3.99
C GLY A 398 -41.84 25.07 -4.72
N GLY A 399 -42.41 26.12 -5.35
CA GLY A 399 -41.69 27.05 -6.20
C GLY A 399 -40.79 28.03 -5.44
N SER A 400 -39.48 27.76 -5.43
CA SER A 400 -38.47 28.79 -5.19
C SER A 400 -37.48 28.86 -6.37
N ASP A 401 -37.41 30.04 -6.98
CA ASP A 401 -36.63 30.41 -8.19
C ASP A 401 -35.11 30.52 -7.97
N HIS A 402 -34.57 29.98 -6.88
CA HIS A 402 -33.15 30.18 -6.55
C HIS A 402 -32.24 29.33 -7.45
N LYS A 403 -31.59 29.97 -8.42
CA LYS A 403 -30.48 29.42 -9.23
C LYS A 403 -29.18 29.56 -8.42
N GLY A 404 -28.60 28.46 -7.92
CA GLY A 404 -27.30 28.49 -7.23
C GLY A 404 -26.14 28.93 -8.15
N TYR A 405 -25.01 29.35 -7.57
CA TYR A 405 -23.90 29.97 -8.32
C TYR A 405 -23.35 29.13 -9.49
N GLU A 406 -23.35 27.79 -9.37
CA GLU A 406 -22.85 26.89 -10.41
C GLU A 406 -23.66 27.01 -11.71
N LYS A 407 -24.99 27.14 -11.60
CA LYS A 407 -25.85 27.33 -12.76
C LYS A 407 -25.52 28.64 -13.48
N ILE A 408 -25.34 29.72 -12.72
CA ILE A 408 -24.93 31.03 -13.26
C ILE A 408 -23.56 30.90 -13.95
N PHE A 409 -22.63 30.17 -13.35
CA PHE A 409 -21.32 29.92 -13.92
C PHE A 409 -21.40 29.19 -15.26
N TYR A 410 -22.13 28.07 -15.33
CA TYR A 410 -22.30 27.32 -16.58
C TYR A 410 -23.08 28.10 -17.65
N GLU A 411 -24.10 28.88 -17.27
CA GLU A 411 -24.79 29.79 -18.18
C GLU A 411 -23.77 30.80 -18.81
N LYS A 412 -22.92 31.43 -18.00
CA LYS A 412 -21.87 32.34 -18.50
C LYS A 412 -20.81 31.64 -19.34
N LEU A 413 -20.39 30.44 -18.94
CA LEU A 413 -19.42 29.63 -19.69
C LEU A 413 -19.97 29.29 -21.09
N GLN A 414 -21.24 28.89 -21.17
CA GLN A 414 -21.94 28.59 -22.43
C GLN A 414 -22.09 29.82 -23.33
N SER A 415 -22.52 30.95 -22.76
CA SER A 415 -22.69 32.21 -23.51
C SER A 415 -21.38 32.75 -24.08
N ASN A 416 -20.24 32.35 -23.52
CA ASN A 416 -18.90 32.78 -23.94
C ASN A 416 -18.16 31.74 -24.81
N ARG A 417 -18.89 31.01 -25.68
CA ARG A 417 -18.34 30.02 -26.66
C ARG A 417 -17.80 28.72 -26.07
N TYR A 418 -17.73 28.57 -24.74
CA TYR A 418 -17.28 27.34 -24.08
C TYR A 418 -18.40 26.32 -23.86
N GLY A 419 -19.53 26.46 -24.57
CA GLY A 419 -20.52 25.39 -24.72
C GLY A 419 -19.97 24.20 -25.51
N ASP A 420 -19.00 24.42 -26.40
CA ASP A 420 -18.21 23.35 -27.02
C ASP A 420 -17.03 22.98 -26.12
N VAL A 421 -16.90 21.69 -25.83
CA VAL A 421 -15.79 21.14 -25.04
C VAL A 421 -14.43 21.41 -25.69
N ASN A 422 -14.33 21.40 -27.03
CA ASN A 422 -13.06 21.63 -27.72
C ASN A 422 -12.48 23.02 -27.42
N ASN A 423 -13.33 24.04 -27.31
CA ASN A 423 -12.90 25.40 -26.96
C ASN A 423 -12.33 25.46 -25.54
N PHE A 424 -12.90 24.69 -24.60
CA PHE A 424 -12.37 24.58 -23.25
C PHE A 424 -11.05 23.78 -23.21
N LEU A 425 -10.97 22.65 -23.94
CA LEU A 425 -9.78 21.83 -24.05
C LEU A 425 -8.59 22.60 -24.66
N GLU A 426 -8.86 23.52 -25.60
CA GLU A 426 -7.84 24.43 -26.12
C GLU A 426 -7.25 25.31 -25.00
N LYS A 427 -8.08 25.80 -24.07
CA LYS A 427 -7.60 26.61 -22.94
C LYS A 427 -6.78 25.78 -21.94
N LEU A 428 -7.15 24.52 -21.69
CA LEU A 428 -6.32 23.59 -20.90
C LEU A 428 -4.95 23.37 -21.56
N SER A 429 -4.90 23.36 -22.90
CA SER A 429 -3.66 23.20 -23.67
C SER A 429 -2.73 24.40 -23.56
N ARG A 430 -3.30 25.59 -23.28
CA ARG A 430 -2.57 26.84 -23.12
C ARG A 430 -1.99 27.04 -21.72
N GLU A 431 -2.22 26.11 -20.80
CA GLU A 431 -1.53 26.13 -19.52
C GLU A 431 -0.02 26.07 -19.73
N GLY A 432 0.74 26.96 -19.07
CA GLY A 432 2.16 27.19 -19.40
C GLY A 432 3.04 25.93 -19.32
N ILE A 433 2.68 24.95 -18.47
CA ILE A 433 3.36 23.65 -18.38
C ILE A 433 3.04 22.72 -19.56
N CYS A 434 1.84 22.82 -20.14
CA CYS A 434 1.43 22.04 -21.30
C CYS A 434 2.09 22.53 -22.59
N GLN A 435 2.50 23.80 -22.64
CA GLN A 435 3.15 24.41 -23.80
C GLN A 435 4.65 24.09 -23.94
N LYS A 436 5.34 23.69 -22.86
CA LYS A 436 6.81 23.54 -22.80
C LYS A 436 7.26 22.14 -22.36
N GLN A 437 7.05 21.15 -23.22
CA GLN A 437 7.53 19.78 -23.03
C GLN A 437 9.00 19.60 -23.47
N PRO A 438 9.72 18.57 -22.98
CA PRO A 438 11.03 18.16 -23.51
C PRO A 438 10.95 17.83 -25.00
N GLN A 439 12.07 17.89 -25.73
CA GLN A 439 12.10 17.56 -27.16
C GLN A 439 11.72 16.09 -27.41
N ASP A 440 10.70 15.87 -28.22
CA ASP A 440 10.32 14.58 -28.81
C ASP A 440 10.82 14.66 -30.27
N GLY A 441 12.09 14.32 -30.48
CA GLY A 441 12.76 14.47 -31.78
C GLY A 441 12.84 15.92 -32.27
N GLU A 442 12.63 16.13 -33.58
CA GLU A 442 12.70 17.43 -34.26
C GLU A 442 11.55 18.40 -33.92
N LYS A 443 10.54 17.97 -33.14
CA LYS A 443 9.36 18.80 -32.81
C LYS A 443 9.24 19.05 -31.31
N ILE A 444 9.12 20.32 -30.95
CA ILE A 444 8.62 20.72 -29.63
C ILE A 444 7.13 20.33 -29.58
N SER A 445 6.78 19.22 -28.95
CA SER A 445 5.38 18.80 -28.84
C SER A 445 4.69 19.59 -27.72
N SER A 446 4.04 20.71 -28.04
CA SER A 446 3.04 21.30 -27.14
C SER A 446 1.87 20.32 -26.99
N ILE A 447 1.37 20.13 -25.77
CA ILE A 447 0.20 19.26 -25.53
C ILE A 447 -1.05 20.00 -25.97
N ASN A 448 -1.83 19.40 -26.87
CA ASN A 448 -3.09 19.95 -27.39
C ASN A 448 -4.25 19.00 -27.13
N PHE A 449 -4.99 19.21 -26.05
CA PHE A 449 -6.09 18.35 -25.60
C PHE A 449 -7.32 18.31 -26.51
N THR A 450 -7.34 18.99 -27.65
CA THR A 450 -8.50 18.93 -28.56
C THR A 450 -8.73 17.51 -29.09
N ASN A 451 -9.98 17.16 -29.37
CA ASN A 451 -10.37 15.80 -29.78
C ASN A 451 -9.60 15.30 -31.01
N ALA A 452 -9.19 16.21 -31.92
CA ALA A 452 -8.42 15.87 -33.11
C ALA A 452 -7.00 15.35 -32.82
N ASN A 453 -6.42 15.68 -31.66
CA ASN A 453 -5.04 15.35 -31.28
C ASN A 453 -4.97 14.40 -30.07
N THR A 454 -6.11 13.86 -29.64
CA THR A 454 -6.20 13.02 -28.43
C THR A 454 -5.35 11.76 -28.58
N ASP A 455 -5.38 11.11 -29.74
CA ASP A 455 -4.58 9.90 -29.94
C ASP A 455 -3.07 10.18 -29.92
N ASP A 456 -2.62 11.34 -30.41
CA ASP A 456 -1.20 11.74 -30.34
C ASP A 456 -0.75 12.00 -28.90
N ILE A 457 -1.57 12.66 -28.07
CA ILE A 457 -1.23 12.95 -26.67
C ILE A 457 -1.07 11.69 -25.85
N PHE A 458 -1.95 10.71 -26.05
CA PHE A 458 -1.99 9.48 -25.26
C PHE A 458 -1.27 8.32 -25.95
N SER A 459 -0.60 8.58 -27.09
CA SER A 459 0.25 7.59 -27.76
C SER A 459 1.56 7.32 -27.00
N PRO A 460 2.15 6.13 -27.16
CA PRO A 460 3.52 5.88 -26.72
C PRO A 460 4.49 6.85 -27.42
N THR A 461 5.42 7.44 -26.67
CA THR A 461 6.50 8.28 -27.23
C THR A 461 7.34 7.53 -28.26
N GLU A 462 7.94 8.25 -29.22
CA GLU A 462 8.84 7.68 -30.23
C GLU A 462 10.02 6.91 -29.62
N TYR A 463 10.47 7.30 -28.43
CA TYR A 463 11.57 6.64 -27.73
C TYR A 463 11.19 5.23 -27.26
N CYS A 464 9.90 5.00 -27.09
CA CYS A 464 9.28 3.75 -26.72
C CYS A 464 8.65 3.03 -27.91
N GLN A 465 9.14 3.25 -29.13
CA GLN A 465 8.81 2.43 -30.31
C GLN A 465 9.76 1.24 -30.44
N ALA A 466 9.33 0.21 -31.18
CA ALA A 466 10.16 -0.95 -31.49
C ALA A 466 11.32 -0.53 -32.40
N CYS A 467 12.43 -1.28 -32.40
CA CYS A 467 13.54 -0.97 -33.30
C CYS A 467 13.07 -0.90 -34.78
N PRO A 468 13.67 -0.03 -35.61
CA PRO A 468 13.44 -0.01 -37.05
C PRO A 468 13.68 -1.39 -37.68
N LEU A 469 13.10 -1.65 -38.86
CA LEU A 469 13.24 -2.96 -39.51
C LEU A 469 14.71 -3.36 -39.70
N CYS A 470 15.57 -2.41 -40.03
CA CYS A 470 16.98 -2.67 -40.33
C CYS A 470 17.94 -2.06 -39.30
N GLY A 471 17.42 -1.70 -38.13
CA GLY A 471 18.17 -1.09 -37.05
C GLY A 471 18.49 0.39 -37.27
N VAL A 472 19.51 0.87 -36.59
CA VAL A 472 20.01 2.26 -36.70
C VAL A 472 21.50 2.30 -37.00
N GLU A 473 21.95 3.33 -37.69
CA GLU A 473 23.38 3.59 -37.96
C GLU A 473 23.75 5.03 -37.63
N LYS A 474 25.02 5.25 -37.29
CA LYS A 474 25.54 6.60 -37.03
C LYS A 474 26.09 7.21 -38.31
N GLU A 475 25.60 8.39 -38.67
CA GLU A 475 26.20 9.20 -39.72
C GLU A 475 26.99 10.37 -39.10
N SER A 476 28.20 10.60 -39.61
CA SER A 476 29.03 11.74 -39.23
C SER A 476 28.71 12.93 -40.13
N ASN A 477 28.00 13.92 -39.60
CA ASN A 477 27.79 15.19 -40.30
C ASN A 477 29.10 15.97 -40.29
N GLY A 478 29.62 16.29 -41.48
CA GLY A 478 30.92 16.93 -41.71
C GLY A 478 31.03 18.35 -41.14
N GLY A 479 31.18 18.46 -39.81
CA GLY A 479 31.43 19.70 -39.10
C GLY A 479 31.13 19.59 -37.60
N ARG A 480 32.19 19.51 -36.77
CA ARG A 480 32.16 19.50 -35.28
C ARG A 480 31.41 18.33 -34.63
N GLY A 481 31.89 17.10 -34.83
CA GLY A 481 31.84 16.03 -33.81
C GLY A 481 30.47 15.53 -33.31
N ASN A 482 29.34 16.00 -33.84
CA ASN A 482 28.01 15.46 -33.53
C ASN A 482 27.71 14.32 -34.50
N THR A 483 27.66 13.09 -33.99
CA THR A 483 27.13 11.90 -34.67
C THR A 483 25.62 11.81 -34.42
N GLU A 484 24.83 11.62 -35.49
CA GLU A 484 23.38 11.50 -35.41
C GLU A 484 22.94 10.10 -35.82
N TRP A 485 21.90 9.56 -35.16
CA TRP A 485 21.37 8.24 -35.44
C TRP A 485 20.36 8.29 -36.59
N LYS A 486 20.60 7.51 -37.63
CA LYS A 486 19.67 7.33 -38.75
C LYS A 486 18.88 6.04 -38.59
N ARG A 487 17.55 6.15 -38.62
CA ARG A 487 16.62 5.00 -38.62
C ARG A 487 16.53 4.39 -40.02
N LYS A 488 16.68 3.07 -40.13
CA LYS A 488 16.49 2.32 -41.38
C LYS A 488 15.19 1.53 -41.31
N GLU A 489 14.11 2.13 -41.80
CA GLU A 489 12.76 1.58 -41.72
C GLU A 489 12.45 0.61 -42.87
N ASP A 490 13.16 0.65 -44.00
CA ASP A 490 12.91 -0.26 -45.13
C ASP A 490 13.71 -1.55 -45.00
N SER A 491 13.03 -2.69 -45.13
CA SER A 491 13.62 -4.03 -45.21
C SER A 491 14.72 -4.18 -46.28
N THR A 492 14.68 -3.40 -47.37
CA THR A 492 15.71 -3.43 -48.43
C THR A 492 17.06 -2.90 -47.97
N ASP A 493 17.09 -2.10 -46.90
CA ASP A 493 18.31 -1.58 -46.28
C ASP A 493 19.07 -2.63 -45.44
N CYS A 494 18.51 -3.83 -45.25
CA CYS A 494 19.16 -4.93 -44.55
C CYS A 494 19.57 -6.04 -45.52
N PRO A 495 20.89 -6.21 -45.79
CA PRO A 495 21.35 -7.34 -46.58
C PRO A 495 21.05 -8.66 -45.89
N ARG A 496 20.60 -9.66 -46.68
CA ARG A 496 20.39 -11.02 -46.19
C ARG A 496 21.73 -11.66 -45.82
N ILE A 497 21.86 -12.10 -44.56
CA ILE A 497 23.06 -12.78 -44.04
C ILE A 497 22.86 -14.30 -43.92
N ASN A 498 23.97 -15.04 -43.82
CA ASN A 498 23.98 -16.48 -43.53
C ASN A 498 23.61 -16.72 -42.06
N LEU A 499 22.31 -16.91 -41.79
CA LEU A 499 21.81 -17.26 -40.46
C LEU A 499 22.16 -18.70 -40.09
N TYR A 500 22.29 -18.97 -38.78
CA TYR A 500 22.46 -20.34 -38.28
C TYR A 500 21.14 -21.11 -38.31
N LYS A 501 21.23 -22.42 -38.59
CA LYS A 501 20.15 -23.39 -38.49
C LYS A 501 20.65 -24.64 -37.75
N PRO A 502 19.76 -25.40 -37.09
CA PRO A 502 20.17 -26.63 -36.42
C PRO A 502 20.59 -27.70 -37.42
N THR A 503 21.60 -28.49 -37.07
CA THR A 503 21.99 -29.68 -37.85
C THR A 503 20.90 -30.76 -37.77
N SER A 504 20.88 -31.68 -38.73
CA SER A 504 19.86 -32.73 -38.83
C SER A 504 19.77 -33.67 -37.61
N VAL A 505 20.83 -33.75 -36.80
CA VAL A 505 20.92 -34.57 -35.58
C VAL A 505 20.74 -33.78 -34.28
N ALA A 506 20.61 -32.45 -34.36
CA ALA A 506 20.55 -31.58 -33.19
C ALA A 506 19.22 -31.72 -32.43
N LYS A 507 19.31 -32.22 -31.19
CA LYS A 507 18.12 -32.34 -30.32
C LYS A 507 17.72 -31.02 -29.67
N GLY A 508 18.66 -30.10 -29.41
CA GLY A 508 18.41 -28.82 -28.74
C GLY A 508 17.83 -28.95 -27.31
N THR A 509 17.73 -27.84 -26.60
CA THR A 509 17.02 -27.75 -25.31
C THR A 509 15.68 -27.03 -25.52
N PRO A 510 14.53 -27.69 -25.36
CA PRO A 510 13.23 -27.04 -25.52
C PRO A 510 12.90 -26.16 -24.31
N ILE A 511 12.52 -24.91 -24.57
CA ILE A 511 12.09 -23.93 -23.58
C ILE A 511 10.75 -23.36 -24.04
N ASN A 512 9.67 -23.89 -23.47
CA ASN A 512 8.32 -23.44 -23.77
C ASN A 512 7.98 -22.20 -22.96
N PHE A 513 8.28 -21.03 -23.50
CA PHE A 513 8.17 -19.75 -22.83
C PHE A 513 6.73 -19.23 -22.82
N LEU A 514 6.14 -19.05 -21.64
CA LEU A 514 4.88 -18.35 -21.44
C LEU A 514 5.11 -16.86 -21.70
N TYR A 515 4.67 -16.40 -22.88
CA TYR A 515 4.80 -15.03 -23.32
C TYR A 515 3.54 -14.25 -22.97
N SER A 516 3.65 -13.39 -21.97
CA SER A 516 2.56 -12.55 -21.48
C SER A 516 2.33 -11.28 -22.32
N GLY A 517 3.25 -10.91 -23.21
CA GLY A 517 3.12 -9.71 -24.05
C GLY A 517 4.01 -8.55 -23.62
N ASP A 518 4.07 -7.55 -24.51
CA ASP A 518 4.95 -6.40 -24.37
C ASP A 518 4.21 -5.20 -23.73
N GLU A 519 2.88 -5.22 -23.68
CA GLU A 519 2.04 -4.16 -23.10
C GLU A 519 1.28 -4.62 -21.85
N ALA A 520 1.02 -3.72 -20.90
CA ALA A 520 0.35 -4.06 -19.64
C ALA A 520 -1.08 -4.61 -19.85
N THR A 521 -1.82 -4.05 -20.80
CA THR A 521 -3.16 -4.54 -21.16
C THR A 521 -3.09 -5.92 -21.84
N GLU A 522 -2.04 -6.18 -22.62
CA GLU A 522 -1.78 -7.48 -23.24
C GLU A 522 -1.43 -8.53 -22.19
N ILE A 523 -0.56 -8.20 -21.23
CA ILE A 523 -0.21 -9.04 -20.08
C ILE A 523 -1.43 -9.46 -19.31
N GLY A 524 -2.28 -8.50 -18.94
CA GLY A 524 -3.49 -8.81 -18.22
C GLY A 524 -4.43 -9.74 -18.98
N LYS A 525 -4.55 -9.55 -20.30
CA LYS A 525 -5.37 -10.41 -21.18
C LYS A 525 -4.77 -11.81 -21.31
N LYS A 526 -3.46 -11.92 -21.58
CA LYS A 526 -2.77 -13.20 -21.81
C LYS A 526 -2.61 -14.01 -20.54
N LEU A 527 -2.25 -13.39 -19.41
CA LEU A 527 -2.23 -14.07 -18.12
C LEU A 527 -3.62 -14.52 -17.69
N LYS A 528 -4.67 -13.71 -17.92
CA LYS A 528 -6.05 -14.16 -17.70
C LYS A 528 -6.40 -15.37 -18.56
N LYS A 529 -6.07 -15.34 -19.85
CA LYS A 529 -6.31 -16.46 -20.77
C LYS A 529 -5.55 -17.73 -20.33
N PHE A 530 -4.31 -17.57 -19.86
CA PHE A 530 -3.53 -18.64 -19.22
C PHE A 530 -4.25 -19.20 -17.99
N CYS A 531 -4.76 -18.33 -17.10
CA CYS A 531 -5.55 -18.75 -15.93
C CYS A 531 -6.79 -19.56 -16.33
N ASP A 532 -7.55 -19.05 -17.30
CA ASP A 532 -8.83 -19.66 -17.70
C ASP A 532 -8.63 -21.03 -18.37
N GLN A 533 -7.56 -21.20 -19.15
CA GLN A 533 -7.24 -22.48 -19.80
C GLN A 533 -6.67 -23.52 -18.83
N THR A 534 -5.93 -23.08 -17.81
CA THR A 534 -5.33 -23.99 -16.83
C THR A 534 -6.29 -24.45 -15.73
N LYS A 535 -7.42 -23.74 -15.51
CA LYS A 535 -8.48 -24.14 -14.57
C LYS A 535 -9.19 -25.45 -14.94
N ASN A 536 -9.33 -25.76 -16.22
CA ASN A 536 -10.08 -26.93 -16.71
C ASN A 536 -9.28 -28.25 -16.67
N GLY A 537 -8.06 -28.24 -16.15
CA GLY A 537 -7.24 -29.43 -15.96
C GLY A 537 -7.01 -29.74 -14.49
N SER A 538 -8.00 -30.30 -13.78
CA SER A 538 -7.77 -30.86 -12.44
C SER A 538 -8.32 -32.29 -12.28
N VAL A 539 -7.37 -33.18 -11.98
CA VAL A 539 -7.38 -34.24 -10.96
C VAL A 539 -8.64 -35.13 -10.88
N ALA A 540 -8.60 -36.27 -11.56
CA ALA A 540 -9.31 -37.47 -11.12
C ALA A 540 -8.55 -38.09 -9.95
N GLY A 541 -9.24 -38.31 -8.83
CA GLY A 541 -8.70 -38.93 -7.61
C GLY A 541 -8.27 -40.38 -7.81
N GLY A 542 -7.35 -40.86 -6.98
CA GLY A 542 -6.92 -42.25 -6.97
C GLY A 542 -6.05 -42.56 -5.76
N GLY A 543 -6.54 -43.46 -4.91
CA GLY A 543 -5.95 -43.83 -3.63
C GLY A 543 -4.57 -44.48 -3.69
N SER A 544 -3.96 -44.47 -2.50
CA SER A 544 -2.74 -45.14 -2.08
C SER A 544 -2.64 -46.61 -2.51
N GLY A 545 -1.49 -47.00 -3.06
CA GLY A 545 -1.13 -48.40 -3.27
C GLY A 545 0.36 -48.52 -3.59
N ALA A 546 1.15 -48.90 -2.59
CA ALA A 546 2.59 -49.17 -2.74
C ALA A 546 2.81 -50.49 -3.50
N GLY A 547 3.76 -50.48 -4.45
CA GLY A 547 4.23 -51.68 -5.13
C GLY A 547 5.59 -51.41 -5.80
N SER A 548 6.62 -52.07 -5.28
CA SER A 548 8.01 -51.99 -5.73
C SER A 548 8.21 -52.74 -7.06
N GLY A 549 9.02 -52.21 -7.99
CA GLY A 549 9.36 -52.90 -9.24
C GLY A 549 10.27 -52.09 -10.18
N SER A 550 11.37 -52.72 -10.58
CA SER A 550 12.54 -52.19 -11.29
C SER A 550 12.32 -51.79 -12.78
N GLY A 551 12.96 -50.68 -13.18
CA GLY A 551 13.65 -50.42 -14.45
C GLY A 551 12.99 -50.76 -15.79
N THR A 552 12.53 -49.74 -16.54
CA THR A 552 12.81 -49.56 -17.97
C THR A 552 12.39 -48.16 -18.45
N SER A 553 13.13 -47.59 -19.39
CA SER A 553 12.82 -46.32 -20.04
C SER A 553 11.52 -46.42 -20.84
N GLY A 554 10.55 -45.58 -20.54
CA GLY A 554 9.30 -45.49 -21.28
C GLY A 554 8.44 -44.33 -20.77
N SER A 555 8.32 -43.30 -21.59
CA SER A 555 7.20 -42.35 -21.69
C SER A 555 6.31 -42.19 -20.44
N VAL A 556 6.63 -41.24 -19.57
CA VAL A 556 5.70 -40.82 -18.51
C VAL A 556 4.63 -39.94 -19.14
N ALA A 557 3.49 -40.55 -19.45
CA ALA A 557 2.22 -39.86 -19.65
C ALA A 557 1.72 -39.38 -18.28
N GLY A 558 1.90 -38.08 -18.00
CA GLY A 558 1.32 -37.38 -16.86
C GLY A 558 0.76 -36.06 -17.35
N GLY A 559 -0.57 -35.92 -17.32
CA GLY A 559 -1.28 -34.73 -17.80
C GLY A 559 -0.73 -33.46 -17.16
N SER A 560 -0.16 -32.59 -17.99
CA SER A 560 0.47 -31.36 -17.54
C SER A 560 -0.06 -30.22 -18.40
N GLY A 561 -0.62 -29.20 -17.74
CA GLY A 561 -0.85 -27.85 -18.29
C GLY A 561 0.47 -27.15 -18.61
N ASP A 562 1.33 -27.84 -19.35
CA ASP A 562 2.47 -27.26 -20.05
C ASP A 562 2.00 -26.84 -21.43
N CYS A 563 2.75 -25.94 -22.06
CA CYS A 563 2.55 -25.48 -23.44
C CYS A 563 2.75 -26.60 -24.51
N GLY A 564 2.53 -27.86 -24.15
CA GLY A 564 2.53 -29.04 -25.01
C GLY A 564 1.32 -29.97 -24.79
N GLY A 565 0.32 -29.55 -24.00
CA GLY A 565 -0.98 -30.23 -23.95
C GLY A 565 -1.92 -29.73 -25.04
N ASN A 566 -2.76 -30.61 -25.59
CA ASN A 566 -3.70 -30.34 -26.71
C ASN A 566 -4.73 -29.20 -26.46
N ASN A 567 -4.71 -28.53 -25.31
CA ASN A 567 -5.76 -27.60 -24.83
C ASN A 567 -5.27 -26.19 -24.43
N ILE A 568 -3.97 -25.85 -24.56
CA ILE A 568 -3.49 -24.47 -24.38
C ILE A 568 -3.43 -23.78 -25.75
N ASP A 569 -3.93 -22.55 -25.83
CA ASP A 569 -3.85 -21.76 -27.06
C ASP A 569 -2.38 -21.47 -27.39
N SER A 570 -1.95 -21.89 -28.58
CA SER A 570 -0.60 -21.69 -29.09
C SER A 570 -0.15 -20.22 -29.07
N SER A 571 -1.08 -19.25 -29.03
CA SER A 571 -0.78 -17.83 -28.92
C SER A 571 -0.19 -17.40 -27.57
N LEU A 572 -0.23 -18.24 -26.54
CA LEU A 572 0.27 -17.94 -25.19
C LEU A 572 1.69 -18.42 -24.95
N CYS A 573 2.18 -19.33 -25.79
CA CYS A 573 3.46 -19.98 -25.59
C CYS A 573 4.33 -19.84 -26.82
N GLU A 574 5.55 -19.35 -26.63
CA GLU A 574 6.57 -19.34 -27.67
C GLU A 574 7.46 -20.58 -27.50
N PRO A 575 7.40 -21.57 -28.41
CA PRO A 575 8.24 -22.77 -28.33
C PRO A 575 9.66 -22.43 -28.79
N TRP A 576 10.52 -22.04 -27.85
CA TRP A 576 11.92 -21.78 -28.14
C TRP A 576 12.74 -23.06 -28.02
N LYS A 577 13.77 -23.19 -28.85
CA LYS A 577 14.72 -24.27 -28.76
C LYS A 577 16.13 -23.74 -28.87
N CYS A 578 16.92 -23.99 -27.82
CA CYS A 578 18.28 -23.48 -27.71
C CYS A 578 19.29 -24.56 -28.08
N TYR A 579 20.30 -24.15 -28.85
CA TYR A 579 21.31 -25.02 -29.42
C TYR A 579 22.70 -24.46 -29.13
N HIS A 580 23.65 -25.35 -28.86
CA HIS A 580 25.06 -24.97 -28.80
C HIS A 580 25.62 -24.73 -30.19
N VAL A 581 26.74 -23.99 -30.25
CA VAL A 581 27.42 -23.62 -31.50
C VAL A 581 27.76 -24.85 -32.34
N ASN A 582 28.21 -25.95 -31.72
CA ASN A 582 28.53 -27.22 -32.38
C ASN A 582 27.30 -27.97 -32.94
N GLN A 583 26.09 -27.57 -32.56
CA GLN A 583 24.83 -28.15 -33.05
C GLN A 583 24.24 -27.34 -34.21
N LEU A 584 24.89 -26.24 -34.60
CA LEU A 584 24.43 -25.30 -35.61
C LEU A 584 25.30 -25.36 -36.87
N GLU A 585 24.66 -25.15 -38.01
CA GLU A 585 25.32 -24.95 -39.30
C GLU A 585 24.79 -23.66 -39.95
N LYS A 586 25.58 -23.02 -40.80
CA LYS A 586 25.16 -21.81 -41.52
C LYS A 586 24.28 -22.19 -42.72
N ASP A 587 23.17 -21.48 -42.90
CA ASP A 587 22.41 -21.60 -44.15
C ASP A 587 23.19 -20.96 -45.30
N LYS A 588 23.30 -21.66 -46.44
CA LYS A 588 24.10 -21.22 -47.58
C LYS A 588 23.19 -20.43 -48.54
N GLY A 589 23.06 -19.11 -48.34
CA GLY A 589 22.17 -18.29 -49.17
C GLY A 589 22.19 -16.77 -48.96
N GLY A 590 23.06 -16.27 -48.08
CA GLY A 590 23.26 -14.84 -47.81
C GLY A 590 24.75 -14.47 -47.70
N MET A 591 25.04 -13.24 -47.29
CA MET A 591 26.41 -12.78 -47.06
C MET A 591 26.93 -13.26 -45.70
N GLU A 592 28.25 -13.47 -45.61
CA GLU A 592 28.90 -13.80 -44.34
C GLU A 592 29.05 -12.56 -43.46
N ASP A 593 28.62 -12.66 -42.20
CA ASP A 593 28.70 -11.60 -41.20
C ASP A 593 29.56 -12.08 -40.03
N GLU A 594 30.81 -11.61 -39.98
CA GLU A 594 31.78 -12.02 -38.97
C GLU A 594 31.36 -11.59 -37.54
N HIS A 595 30.69 -10.45 -37.41
CA HIS A 595 30.22 -9.94 -36.13
C HIS A 595 29.10 -10.83 -35.58
N TYR A 596 28.12 -11.19 -36.40
CA TYR A 596 27.07 -12.13 -36.05
C TYR A 596 27.62 -13.50 -35.65
N ASN A 597 28.64 -14.01 -36.34
CA ASN A 597 29.27 -15.28 -36.00
C ASN A 597 29.91 -15.25 -34.60
N LYS A 598 30.70 -14.21 -34.31
CA LYS A 598 31.30 -14.02 -32.99
C LYS A 598 30.24 -13.86 -31.89
N GLU A 599 29.11 -13.22 -32.17
CA GLU A 599 28.01 -13.10 -31.21
C GLU A 599 27.37 -14.45 -30.88
N VAL A 600 27.20 -15.34 -31.85
CA VAL A 600 26.64 -16.69 -31.62
C VAL A 600 27.63 -17.55 -30.85
N GLU A 601 28.92 -17.47 -31.20
CA GLU A 601 30.01 -18.17 -30.51
C GLU A 601 30.15 -17.74 -29.04
N ASN A 602 30.22 -16.43 -28.79
CA ASN A 602 30.38 -15.87 -27.45
C ASN A 602 29.05 -15.81 -26.66
N GLY A 603 27.92 -15.92 -27.35
CA GLY A 603 26.58 -15.78 -26.80
C GLY A 603 26.02 -17.05 -26.16
N GLY A 604 26.84 -18.10 -26.02
CA GLY A 604 26.43 -19.38 -25.44
C GLY A 604 25.59 -20.25 -26.36
N GLY A 605 25.60 -19.98 -27.68
CA GLY A 605 24.73 -20.64 -28.66
C GLY A 605 23.55 -19.80 -29.12
N LEU A 606 22.54 -20.44 -29.69
CA LEU A 606 21.46 -19.80 -30.44
C LEU A 606 20.12 -20.45 -30.06
N CYS A 607 19.16 -19.63 -29.63
CA CYS A 607 17.77 -20.00 -29.41
C CYS A 607 16.93 -19.59 -30.62
N ILE A 608 16.18 -20.57 -31.15
CA ILE A 608 15.35 -20.42 -32.34
C ILE A 608 13.90 -20.69 -31.96
N LEU A 609 12.99 -19.81 -32.39
CA LEU A 609 11.55 -20.01 -32.22
C LEU A 609 11.04 -21.03 -33.25
N GLU A 610 10.46 -22.14 -32.79
CA GLU A 610 9.85 -23.17 -33.65
C GLU A 610 8.51 -22.67 -34.23
N LYS A 611 8.19 -23.08 -35.47
CA LYS A 611 6.94 -22.67 -36.15
C LYS A 611 5.73 -23.41 -35.57
N THR A 612 4.66 -22.67 -35.27
CA THR A 612 3.32 -23.23 -35.05
C THR A 612 2.65 -23.51 -36.40
N LYS A 613 1.75 -24.51 -36.47
CA LYS A 613 1.17 -25.10 -37.70
C LYS A 613 0.51 -24.12 -38.70
N ASN A 614 0.35 -22.84 -38.35
CA ASN A 614 -0.35 -21.83 -39.15
C ASN A 614 0.50 -20.61 -39.58
N ASP A 615 1.78 -20.51 -39.20
CA ASP A 615 2.63 -19.35 -39.55
C ASP A 615 3.67 -19.69 -40.64
N GLU A 616 3.36 -19.33 -41.88
CA GLU A 616 4.29 -19.39 -43.01
C GLU A 616 5.26 -18.20 -43.02
N GLY A 617 6.35 -18.32 -42.26
CA GLY A 617 7.51 -17.41 -42.25
C GLY A 617 7.56 -16.56 -40.98
N VAL A 618 8.54 -16.61 -40.09
CA VAL A 618 10.00 -16.73 -40.22
C VAL A 618 10.57 -17.18 -38.86
N GLN A 619 11.74 -17.82 -38.82
CA GLN A 619 12.38 -18.26 -37.56
C GLN A 619 13.05 -17.07 -36.83
N LYS A 620 12.50 -16.63 -35.69
CA LYS A 620 13.16 -15.63 -34.83
C LYS A 620 14.39 -16.26 -34.17
N GLN A 621 15.51 -15.53 -34.17
CA GLN A 621 16.78 -16.00 -33.58
C GLN A 621 17.32 -15.03 -32.52
N LYS A 622 17.69 -15.58 -31.36
CA LYS A 622 18.37 -14.88 -30.26
C LYS A 622 19.57 -15.71 -29.84
N THR A 623 20.72 -15.09 -29.53
CA THR A 623 21.76 -15.83 -28.81
C THR A 623 21.21 -16.31 -27.47
N PHE A 624 21.77 -17.39 -26.92
CA PHE A 624 21.26 -17.91 -25.64
C PHE A 624 21.34 -16.86 -24.52
N ASN A 625 22.43 -16.11 -24.41
CA ASN A 625 22.56 -15.03 -23.44
C ASN A 625 21.45 -13.97 -23.63
N ASN A 626 21.10 -13.60 -24.87
CA ASN A 626 20.02 -12.65 -25.12
C ASN A 626 18.64 -13.24 -24.78
N PHE A 627 18.43 -14.54 -25.03
CA PHE A 627 17.22 -15.23 -24.62
C PHE A 627 17.10 -15.34 -23.09
N PHE A 628 18.20 -15.63 -22.39
CA PHE A 628 18.26 -15.69 -20.94
C PHE A 628 17.74 -14.40 -20.31
N TYR A 629 18.27 -13.25 -20.74
CA TYR A 629 17.84 -11.98 -20.18
C TYR A 629 16.42 -11.58 -20.60
N TYR A 630 16.06 -11.86 -21.86
CA TYR A 630 14.68 -11.71 -22.32
C TYR A 630 13.70 -12.45 -21.39
N TRP A 631 14.03 -13.68 -21.00
CA TRP A 631 13.23 -14.44 -20.04
C TRP A 631 13.15 -13.79 -18.65
N VAL A 632 14.30 -13.38 -18.09
CA VAL A 632 14.35 -12.74 -16.75
C VAL A 632 13.46 -11.51 -16.71
N VAL A 633 13.55 -10.65 -17.71
CA VAL A 633 12.79 -9.40 -17.81
C VAL A 633 11.28 -9.65 -17.85
N HIS A 634 10.83 -10.60 -18.69
CA HIS A 634 9.41 -10.94 -18.76
C HIS A 634 8.90 -11.60 -17.47
N MET A 635 9.72 -12.42 -16.80
CA MET A 635 9.35 -13.01 -15.51
C MET A 635 9.13 -11.94 -14.43
N LEU A 636 10.02 -10.95 -14.34
CA LEU A 636 9.91 -9.84 -13.39
C LEU A 636 8.68 -8.97 -13.71
N LYS A 637 8.45 -8.67 -14.99
CA LYS A 637 7.28 -7.90 -15.44
C LYS A 637 5.95 -8.56 -15.05
N ASP A 638 5.87 -9.88 -15.23
CA ASP A 638 4.71 -10.65 -14.81
C ASP A 638 4.54 -10.64 -13.28
N SER A 639 5.64 -10.83 -12.53
CA SER A 639 5.66 -10.75 -11.06
C SER A 639 5.11 -9.40 -10.57
N ILE A 640 5.57 -8.29 -11.15
CA ILE A 640 5.07 -6.95 -10.84
C ILE A 640 3.57 -6.85 -11.12
N TYR A 641 3.12 -7.30 -12.29
CA TYR A 641 1.69 -7.27 -12.64
C TYR A 641 0.85 -8.06 -11.62
N TRP A 642 1.31 -9.23 -11.21
CA TRP A 642 0.63 -10.00 -10.18
C TRP A 642 0.53 -9.18 -8.90
N ARG A 643 1.68 -8.73 -8.37
CA ARG A 643 1.81 -8.01 -7.10
C ARG A 643 1.02 -6.71 -7.06
N THR A 644 0.93 -5.97 -8.16
CA THR A 644 0.35 -4.62 -8.18
C THR A 644 -1.10 -4.56 -8.68
N GLU A 645 -1.50 -5.43 -9.61
CA GLU A 645 -2.80 -5.35 -10.27
C GLU A 645 -3.74 -6.51 -9.92
N LYS A 646 -3.21 -7.71 -9.65
CA LYS A 646 -4.04 -8.93 -9.47
C LYS A 646 -4.22 -9.33 -8.02
N ILE A 647 -3.14 -9.66 -7.34
CA ILE A 647 -3.20 -10.15 -5.96
C ILE A 647 -3.09 -9.02 -4.96
N LYS A 648 -2.77 -7.79 -5.38
CA LYS A 648 -2.74 -6.60 -4.50
C LYS A 648 -3.99 -6.49 -3.64
N GLY A 649 -5.18 -6.57 -4.22
CA GLY A 649 -6.44 -6.49 -3.45
C GLY A 649 -6.73 -7.70 -2.57
N CYS A 650 -6.06 -8.82 -2.81
CA CYS A 650 -6.14 -10.04 -1.99
C CYS A 650 -5.11 -10.03 -0.86
N LEU A 651 -3.97 -9.35 -1.05
CA LEU A 651 -2.91 -9.14 -0.06
C LEU A 651 -3.08 -7.84 0.77
N GLU A 652 -3.66 -6.78 0.22
CA GLU A 652 -3.83 -5.45 0.84
C GLU A 652 -5.21 -5.18 1.46
N ASN A 653 -5.21 -4.26 2.43
CA ASN A 653 -6.28 -3.89 3.34
C ASN A 653 -7.56 -3.32 2.69
N GLY A 654 -8.70 -3.93 3.00
CA GLY A 654 -10.02 -3.34 2.83
C GLY A 654 -11.12 -4.15 3.52
N THR A 655 -11.55 -3.67 4.69
CA THR A 655 -12.53 -4.25 5.64
C THR A 655 -13.95 -4.52 5.09
N LYS A 656 -14.16 -4.46 3.76
CA LYS A 656 -15.45 -4.80 3.11
C LYS A 656 -15.34 -5.49 1.75
N THR A 657 -14.17 -5.52 1.11
CA THR A 657 -14.05 -5.97 -0.30
C THR A 657 -13.61 -7.43 -0.45
N ARG A 658 -12.91 -8.01 0.55
CA ARG A 658 -12.46 -9.42 0.53
C ARG A 658 -13.62 -10.41 0.58
N CYS A 659 -14.61 -10.18 1.45
CA CYS A 659 -15.74 -11.10 1.68
C CYS A 659 -16.63 -11.34 0.45
N LYS A 660 -16.92 -10.29 -0.33
CA LYS A 660 -17.77 -10.44 -1.53
C LYS A 660 -17.08 -11.17 -2.68
N ASN A 661 -15.76 -11.30 -2.62
CA ASN A 661 -14.90 -11.77 -3.70
C ASN A 661 -13.96 -12.91 -3.27
N ASN A 662 -14.22 -13.61 -2.16
CA ASN A 662 -13.31 -14.66 -1.65
C ASN A 662 -13.01 -15.73 -2.72
N LYS A 663 -14.03 -16.15 -3.47
CA LYS A 663 -13.89 -17.05 -4.64
C LYS A 663 -13.00 -16.47 -5.74
N LYS A 664 -13.04 -15.15 -5.95
CA LYS A 664 -12.18 -14.46 -6.93
C LYS A 664 -10.74 -14.39 -6.42
N CYS A 665 -10.50 -14.02 -5.16
CA CYS A 665 -9.15 -13.99 -4.59
C CYS A 665 -8.50 -15.38 -4.53
N ASN A 666 -9.26 -16.41 -4.13
CA ASN A 666 -8.80 -17.79 -4.18
C ASN A 666 -8.41 -18.18 -5.62
N SER A 667 -9.31 -17.95 -6.59
CA SER A 667 -9.03 -18.17 -8.02
C SER A 667 -7.79 -17.42 -8.54
N ASP A 668 -7.64 -16.14 -8.16
CA ASP A 668 -6.53 -15.28 -8.62
C ASP A 668 -5.20 -15.76 -7.99
N CYS A 669 -5.20 -16.12 -6.70
CA CYS A 669 -4.02 -16.64 -6.02
C CYS A 669 -3.65 -18.06 -6.43
N GLU A 670 -4.62 -18.91 -6.77
CA GLU A 670 -4.35 -20.20 -7.40
C GLU A 670 -3.70 -20.01 -8.76
N CYS A 671 -4.20 -19.07 -9.57
CA CYS A 671 -3.61 -18.81 -10.87
C CYS A 671 -2.19 -18.29 -10.72
N PHE A 672 -1.95 -17.41 -9.75
CA PHE A 672 -0.62 -16.91 -9.46
C PHE A 672 0.35 -18.06 -9.12
N LYS A 673 -0.08 -18.99 -8.25
CA LYS A 673 0.68 -20.23 -7.94
C LYS A 673 0.96 -21.07 -9.19
N ARG A 674 -0.02 -21.22 -10.10
CA ARG A 674 0.17 -21.93 -11.39
C ARG A 674 1.19 -21.22 -12.29
N TRP A 675 1.17 -19.90 -12.34
CA TRP A 675 2.14 -19.10 -13.10
C TRP A 675 3.56 -19.29 -12.55
N ILE A 676 3.74 -19.28 -11.22
CA ILE A 676 5.05 -19.52 -10.59
C ILE A 676 5.59 -20.90 -10.97
N GLY A 677 4.77 -21.95 -10.82
CA GLY A 677 5.17 -23.31 -11.20
C GLY A 677 5.52 -23.44 -12.69
N LYS A 678 4.93 -22.62 -13.57
CA LYS A 678 5.32 -22.55 -14.98
C LYS A 678 6.69 -21.88 -15.15
N LYS A 679 6.97 -20.79 -14.44
CA LYS A 679 8.28 -20.10 -14.47
C LYS A 679 9.41 -20.95 -13.88
N GLU A 680 9.15 -21.74 -12.83
CA GLU A 680 10.13 -22.70 -12.30
C GLU A 680 10.54 -23.76 -13.34
N LYS A 681 9.59 -24.28 -14.12
CA LYS A 681 9.87 -25.23 -15.20
C LYS A 681 10.70 -24.61 -16.32
N GLU A 682 10.35 -23.40 -16.76
CA GLU A 682 11.11 -22.65 -17.76
C GLU A 682 12.55 -22.39 -17.28
N TRP A 683 12.69 -21.92 -16.04
CA TRP A 683 13.98 -21.66 -15.40
C TRP A 683 14.83 -22.93 -15.27
N GLY A 684 14.20 -24.07 -14.98
CA GLY A 684 14.86 -25.37 -14.96
C GLY A 684 15.55 -25.71 -16.29
N GLN A 685 14.86 -25.52 -17.42
CA GLN A 685 15.42 -25.77 -18.75
C GLN A 685 16.52 -24.77 -19.12
N ILE A 686 16.36 -23.49 -18.74
CA ILE A 686 17.39 -22.47 -18.92
C ILE A 686 18.67 -22.85 -18.17
N LYS A 687 18.55 -23.31 -16.91
CA LYS A 687 19.70 -23.80 -16.12
C LYS A 687 20.36 -25.02 -16.74
N VAL A 688 19.59 -25.92 -17.35
CA VAL A 688 20.13 -27.09 -18.07
C VAL A 688 20.99 -26.63 -19.25
N HIS A 689 20.47 -25.74 -20.10
CA HIS A 689 21.22 -25.22 -21.25
C HIS A 689 22.41 -24.33 -20.85
N PHE A 690 22.30 -23.60 -19.72
CA PHE A 690 23.41 -22.80 -19.20
C PHE A 690 24.59 -23.68 -18.79
N LYS A 691 24.33 -24.84 -18.18
CA LYS A 691 25.37 -25.78 -17.71
C LYS A 691 26.13 -26.49 -18.82
N THR A 692 25.60 -26.48 -20.04
CA THR A 692 26.21 -27.12 -21.21
C THR A 692 27.13 -26.15 -21.98
N GLN A 693 27.31 -24.91 -21.52
CA GLN A 693 28.28 -23.97 -22.08
C GLN A 693 29.73 -24.46 -21.88
N GLU A 694 30.52 -24.42 -22.95
CA GLU A 694 31.95 -24.75 -22.98
C GLU A 694 32.80 -23.46 -22.92
N ASN A 695 34.09 -23.56 -22.56
CA ASN A 695 35.04 -22.42 -22.47
C ASN A 695 34.71 -21.36 -21.39
N LEU A 696 34.39 -21.81 -20.17
CA LEU A 696 34.30 -20.89 -19.02
C LEU A 696 35.65 -20.21 -18.72
N PRO A 697 35.65 -18.96 -18.23
CA PRO A 697 36.89 -18.32 -17.78
C PRO A 697 37.59 -19.17 -16.71
N VAL A 698 38.92 -19.24 -16.76
CA VAL A 698 39.73 -20.10 -15.89
C VAL A 698 39.39 -19.88 -14.41
N GLY A 699 38.98 -20.95 -13.73
CA GLY A 699 38.66 -20.94 -12.29
C GLY A 699 37.19 -20.65 -11.93
N LEU A 700 36.31 -20.39 -12.89
CA LEU A 700 34.87 -20.20 -12.66
C LEU A 700 34.06 -21.47 -12.99
N SER A 701 33.19 -21.89 -12.06
CA SER A 701 32.16 -22.90 -12.33
C SER A 701 30.94 -22.27 -12.98
N HIS A 702 30.09 -23.06 -13.66
CA HIS A 702 28.82 -22.57 -14.21
C HIS A 702 27.93 -21.91 -13.15
N TYR A 703 27.96 -22.41 -11.92
CA TYR A 703 27.22 -21.81 -10.80
C TYR A 703 27.72 -20.40 -10.48
N LYS A 704 29.04 -20.24 -10.26
CA LYS A 704 29.65 -18.93 -9.95
C LYS A 704 29.47 -17.92 -11.08
N LEU A 705 29.54 -18.38 -12.34
CA LEU A 705 29.30 -17.52 -13.50
C LEU A 705 27.83 -17.04 -13.55
N LEU A 706 26.87 -17.93 -13.33
CA LEU A 706 25.46 -17.58 -13.30
C LEU A 706 25.15 -16.58 -12.18
N GLU A 707 25.74 -16.77 -11.01
CA GLU A 707 25.63 -15.88 -9.86
C GLU A 707 26.21 -14.48 -10.18
N LEU A 708 27.41 -14.40 -10.77
CA LEU A 708 28.01 -13.13 -11.23
C LEU A 708 27.13 -12.40 -12.26
N LEU A 709 26.51 -13.12 -13.19
CA LEU A 709 25.62 -12.53 -14.20
C LEU A 709 24.34 -11.97 -13.57
N LEU A 710 23.76 -12.68 -12.59
CA LEU A 710 22.57 -12.25 -11.86
C LEU A 710 22.87 -11.12 -10.87
N LYS A 711 24.11 -10.99 -10.40
CA LYS A 711 24.57 -9.97 -9.45
C LYS A 711 25.14 -8.72 -10.08
N LYS A 712 25.16 -8.64 -11.41
CA LYS A 712 25.60 -7.45 -12.11
C LYS A 712 24.76 -6.27 -11.62
N ASP A 713 25.40 -5.24 -11.06
CA ASP A 713 24.73 -4.05 -10.50
C ASP A 713 23.69 -3.46 -11.46
N VAL A 714 23.88 -3.64 -12.77
CA VAL A 714 22.97 -3.20 -13.81
C VAL A 714 21.67 -4.02 -13.89
N LEU A 715 21.71 -5.34 -13.68
CA LEU A 715 20.48 -6.15 -13.60
C LEU A 715 19.74 -5.83 -12.31
N LEU A 716 20.47 -5.59 -11.22
CA LEU A 716 19.91 -5.23 -9.92
C LEU A 716 19.30 -3.83 -9.88
N GLU A 717 19.97 -2.83 -10.46
CA GLU A 717 19.45 -1.47 -10.62
C GLU A 717 18.23 -1.48 -11.55
N SER A 718 18.24 -2.31 -12.59
CA SER A 718 17.06 -2.52 -13.44
C SER A 718 15.93 -3.20 -12.66
N ILE A 719 16.20 -4.20 -11.82
CA ILE A 719 15.19 -4.80 -10.94
C ILE A 719 14.65 -3.73 -9.98
N LYS A 720 15.49 -2.95 -9.30
CA LYS A 720 15.02 -1.88 -8.40
C LYS A 720 14.18 -0.81 -9.13
N GLU A 721 14.61 -0.39 -10.32
CA GLU A 721 13.85 0.53 -11.16
C GLU A 721 12.53 -0.07 -11.65
N ALA A 722 12.48 -1.38 -11.90
CA ALA A 722 11.29 -2.09 -12.38
C ALA A 722 10.18 -2.18 -11.34
N TYR A 723 10.56 -2.38 -10.07
CA TYR A 723 9.60 -2.61 -8.99
C TYR A 723 9.00 -1.32 -8.43
N GLY A 724 9.60 -0.16 -8.73
CA GLY A 724 8.98 1.18 -8.82
C GLY A 724 8.21 1.73 -7.61
N ASN A 725 8.00 0.94 -6.56
CA ASN A 725 7.41 1.32 -5.30
C ASN A 725 8.40 1.07 -4.16
N GLU A 726 8.33 1.92 -3.13
CA GLU A 726 9.33 2.00 -2.07
C GLU A 726 9.47 0.67 -1.29
N LYS A 727 8.37 -0.08 -1.15
CA LYS A 727 8.33 -1.34 -0.38
C LYS A 727 8.92 -2.53 -1.12
N ASP A 728 8.65 -2.64 -2.42
CA ASP A 728 9.19 -3.72 -3.24
C ASP A 728 10.69 -3.50 -3.51
N ILE A 729 11.12 -2.23 -3.59
CA ILE A 729 12.54 -1.87 -3.67
C ILE A 729 13.27 -2.24 -2.37
N GLU A 730 12.72 -1.90 -1.20
CA GLU A 730 13.29 -2.27 0.11
C GLU A 730 13.43 -3.80 0.25
N HIS A 731 12.40 -4.57 -0.15
CA HIS A 731 12.43 -6.03 -0.05
C HIS A 731 13.50 -6.66 -0.97
N ILE A 732 13.62 -6.17 -2.20
CA ILE A 732 14.66 -6.60 -3.14
C ILE A 732 16.05 -6.23 -2.60
N GLU A 733 16.21 -5.05 -2.01
CA GLU A 733 17.46 -4.61 -1.40
C GLU A 733 17.90 -5.52 -0.24
N GLU A 734 16.97 -5.93 0.62
CA GLU A 734 17.26 -6.83 1.74
C GLU A 734 17.63 -8.25 1.29
N LEU A 735 16.94 -8.81 0.29
CA LEU A 735 17.31 -10.11 -0.31
C LEU A 735 18.75 -10.10 -0.85
N LEU A 736 19.20 -8.96 -1.39
CA LEU A 736 20.55 -8.77 -1.95
C LEU A 736 21.61 -8.55 -0.87
N ASP A 737 21.27 -7.86 0.22
CA ASP A 737 22.18 -7.65 1.33
C ASP A 737 22.42 -8.93 2.16
N GLU A 738 21.45 -9.85 2.18
CA GLU A 738 21.63 -11.19 2.77
C GLU A 738 22.53 -12.10 1.92
N GLU A 739 22.45 -12.02 0.58
CA GLU A 739 23.37 -12.70 -0.34
C GLU A 739 24.82 -12.24 -0.11
N LYS A 740 25.05 -10.92 -0.08
CA LYS A 740 26.39 -10.35 0.17
C LYS A 740 26.99 -10.78 1.50
N LYS A 741 26.16 -11.03 2.53
CA LYS A 741 26.62 -11.49 3.85
C LYS A 741 27.01 -12.97 3.80
N ARG A 742 26.18 -13.82 3.19
CA ARG A 742 26.45 -15.26 3.05
C ARG A 742 27.71 -15.55 2.26
N GLU A 743 28.04 -14.74 1.26
CA GLU A 743 29.27 -14.94 0.49
C GLU A 743 30.55 -14.65 1.28
N LYS A 744 30.51 -13.64 2.15
CA LYS A 744 31.62 -13.39 3.07
C LYS A 744 31.81 -14.57 4.02
N GLU A 745 30.72 -15.16 4.47
CA GLU A 745 30.73 -16.35 5.34
C GLU A 745 31.19 -17.62 4.59
N ASP A 746 30.81 -17.78 3.32
CA ASP A 746 31.19 -18.93 2.47
C ASP A 746 32.65 -18.86 1.98
N GLU A 747 33.20 -17.66 1.73
CA GLU A 747 34.63 -17.44 1.43
C GLU A 747 35.53 -17.81 2.62
N GLU A 748 35.04 -17.59 3.84
CA GLU A 748 35.74 -17.94 5.09
C GLU A 748 35.66 -19.43 5.43
N ALA A 749 34.62 -20.15 4.99
CA ALA A 749 34.34 -21.53 5.42
C ALA A 749 34.83 -22.66 4.47
N GLY A 750 35.35 -22.36 3.27
CA GLY A 750 36.02 -23.35 2.41
C GLY A 750 35.19 -24.60 2.03
N GLY A 751 33.87 -24.49 1.90
CA GLY A 751 32.93 -25.63 1.82
C GLY A 751 32.46 -26.10 0.42
N ARG A 752 32.30 -27.42 0.29
CA ARG A 752 31.98 -28.28 -0.88
C ARG A 752 30.58 -28.10 -1.51
N ASP A 753 30.51 -28.48 -2.78
CA ASP A 753 29.37 -28.48 -3.74
C ASP A 753 28.08 -29.15 -3.20
N SER A 754 27.17 -28.34 -2.62
CA SER A 754 25.74 -28.69 -2.45
C SER A 754 24.92 -27.82 -3.40
N LYS A 755 23.73 -28.25 -3.83
CA LYS A 755 22.88 -27.53 -4.80
C LYS A 755 22.47 -26.14 -4.27
N LYS A 756 23.32 -25.13 -4.43
CA LYS A 756 23.09 -23.75 -4.00
C LYS A 756 21.96 -23.10 -4.83
N LYS A 757 21.02 -22.41 -4.17
CA LYS A 757 19.92 -21.66 -4.81
C LYS A 757 20.43 -20.29 -5.24
N ASN A 758 20.21 -19.90 -6.51
CA ASN A 758 20.57 -18.57 -7.01
C ASN A 758 19.48 -17.51 -6.74
N THR A 759 19.74 -16.24 -7.08
CA THR A 759 18.81 -15.12 -6.85
C THR A 759 17.41 -15.36 -7.45
N ILE A 760 17.31 -15.92 -8.66
CA ILE A 760 16.02 -16.22 -9.30
C ILE A 760 15.29 -17.36 -8.58
N ASP A 761 16.01 -18.39 -8.13
CA ASP A 761 15.42 -19.48 -7.33
C ASP A 761 14.82 -18.95 -6.01
N LYS A 762 15.47 -17.95 -5.39
CA LYS A 762 14.97 -17.30 -4.17
C LYS A 762 13.76 -16.41 -4.44
N LEU A 763 13.79 -15.63 -5.53
CA LEU A 763 12.66 -14.79 -5.94
C LEU A 763 11.41 -15.65 -6.22
N LEU A 764 11.54 -16.72 -7.02
CA LEU A 764 10.41 -17.61 -7.31
C LEU A 764 9.88 -18.31 -6.04
N GLN A 765 10.77 -18.71 -5.12
CA GLN A 765 10.35 -19.27 -3.83
C GLN A 765 9.54 -18.26 -3.00
N HIS A 766 9.98 -17.00 -2.97
CA HIS A 766 9.27 -15.93 -2.27
C HIS A 766 7.88 -15.68 -2.88
N GLU A 767 7.79 -15.62 -4.22
CA GLU A 767 6.50 -15.52 -4.92
C GLU A 767 5.58 -16.71 -4.60
N GLU A 768 6.13 -17.93 -4.51
CA GLU A 768 5.37 -19.14 -4.13
C GLU A 768 4.83 -19.03 -2.71
N ASP A 769 5.67 -18.63 -1.75
CA ASP A 769 5.30 -18.49 -0.35
C ASP A 769 4.15 -17.48 -0.16
N GLU A 770 4.17 -16.37 -0.91
CA GLU A 770 3.09 -15.35 -0.92
C GLU A 770 1.81 -15.85 -1.60
N ALA A 771 1.93 -16.59 -2.69
CA ALA A 771 0.77 -17.22 -3.34
C ALA A 771 0.07 -18.21 -2.39
N GLU A 772 0.85 -19.02 -1.65
CA GLU A 772 0.31 -19.96 -0.66
C GLU A 772 -0.33 -19.25 0.52
N LEU A 773 0.30 -18.20 1.05
CA LEU A 773 -0.28 -17.42 2.13
C LEU A 773 -1.60 -16.79 1.68
N CYS A 774 -1.67 -16.24 0.47
CA CYS A 774 -2.91 -15.72 -0.08
C CYS A 774 -4.01 -16.79 -0.11
N LEU A 775 -3.69 -18.00 -0.59
CA LEU A 775 -4.64 -19.12 -0.63
C LEU A 775 -5.15 -19.50 0.76
N GLU A 776 -4.26 -19.62 1.75
CA GLU A 776 -4.62 -19.98 3.12
C GLU A 776 -5.55 -18.97 3.79
N ILE A 777 -5.34 -17.68 3.51
CA ILE A 777 -6.20 -16.61 4.03
C ILE A 777 -7.59 -16.66 3.36
N HIS A 778 -7.68 -17.23 2.17
CA HIS A 778 -8.92 -17.34 1.40
C HIS A 778 -9.49 -18.77 1.34
N GLU A 779 -8.98 -19.70 2.15
CA GLU A 779 -9.54 -21.05 2.29
C GLU A 779 -10.98 -20.97 2.80
N ASP A 780 -11.89 -21.64 2.08
CA ASP A 780 -13.34 -21.52 2.22
C ASP A 780 -13.84 -21.75 3.66
N GLU A 781 -14.40 -20.69 4.27
CA GLU A 781 -15.41 -20.84 5.31
C GLU A 781 -16.75 -21.19 4.62
N GLU A 782 -16.86 -22.41 4.11
CA GLU A 782 -18.18 -23.00 3.92
C GLU A 782 -18.73 -23.41 5.29
N GLU A 783 -19.92 -22.87 5.58
CA GLU A 783 -20.80 -23.04 6.74
C GLU A 783 -20.65 -22.03 7.91
N GLY A 784 -21.44 -20.94 7.83
CA GLY A 784 -21.76 -20.09 8.97
C GLY A 784 -22.40 -18.74 8.58
N ASP A 785 -23.73 -18.73 8.46
CA ASP A 785 -24.68 -17.58 8.47
C ASP A 785 -24.44 -16.37 7.54
N GLU A 786 -25.50 -15.91 6.86
CA GLU A 786 -25.51 -14.78 5.90
C GLU A 786 -25.17 -13.40 6.52
N ASN A 787 -24.74 -13.35 7.79
CA ASN A 787 -24.42 -12.13 8.55
C ASN A 787 -23.06 -12.18 9.29
N ASP A 788 -22.14 -13.08 8.94
CA ASP A 788 -20.80 -13.12 9.53
C ASP A 788 -19.86 -12.09 8.86
N GLU A 789 -19.48 -11.06 9.63
CA GLU A 789 -18.39 -10.14 9.31
C GLU A 789 -17.08 -10.93 9.27
N CYS A 790 -16.53 -11.15 8.08
CA CYS A 790 -15.36 -12.01 7.91
C CYS A 790 -14.18 -11.58 8.78
N ASP A 791 -13.67 -12.51 9.59
CA ASP A 791 -12.55 -12.30 10.48
C ASP A 791 -11.25 -12.06 9.68
N ASP A 792 -10.86 -10.79 9.62
CA ASP A 792 -9.64 -10.25 9.00
C ASP A 792 -8.38 -11.03 9.45
N ASP A 793 -7.67 -11.70 8.54
CA ASP A 793 -6.44 -12.49 8.82
C ASP A 793 -5.15 -11.81 8.33
N HIS A 794 -5.18 -10.49 8.12
CA HIS A 794 -4.03 -9.72 7.62
C HIS A 794 -3.33 -8.93 8.72
N GLU A 795 -2.05 -8.64 8.50
CA GLU A 795 -1.22 -7.88 9.43
C GLU A 795 -1.88 -6.54 9.81
N GLU A 796 -2.23 -6.40 11.08
CA GLU A 796 -3.07 -5.29 11.52
C GLU A 796 -2.36 -3.93 11.37
N LEU A 797 -3.11 -2.91 10.94
CA LEU A 797 -2.63 -1.53 10.88
C LEU A 797 -2.11 -1.06 12.25
N PRO A 798 -1.21 -0.04 12.31
CA PRO A 798 -0.65 0.44 13.58
C PRO A 798 -1.75 0.72 14.60
N ILE A 799 -1.71 0.01 15.72
CA ILE A 799 -2.71 0.11 16.78
C ILE A 799 -2.67 1.54 17.33
N MET A 800 -3.79 2.24 17.17
CA MET A 800 -4.02 3.53 17.80
C MET A 800 -4.46 3.28 19.24
N ARG A 801 -3.57 3.56 20.20
CA ARG A 801 -3.82 3.34 21.63
C ARG A 801 -4.31 4.62 22.27
N SER A 802 -5.44 4.57 22.97
CA SER A 802 -5.82 5.61 23.92
C SER A 802 -4.96 5.44 25.17
N ASN A 803 -4.49 6.53 25.78
CA ASN A 803 -3.86 6.45 27.10
C ASN A 803 -4.89 5.92 28.11
N PRO A 804 -4.72 4.70 28.69
CA PRO A 804 -5.67 4.15 29.65
C PRO A 804 -5.70 4.93 30.98
N CYS A 805 -4.72 5.79 31.24
CA CYS A 805 -4.60 6.64 32.42
C CYS A 805 -4.86 8.13 32.11
N GLY A 806 -5.35 8.48 30.91
CA GLY A 806 -5.72 9.86 30.56
C GLY A 806 -7.23 10.07 30.67
N ASP A 807 -7.66 11.30 30.98
CA ASP A 807 -9.07 11.69 30.97
C ASP A 807 -9.78 11.27 29.68
N LYS A 808 -11.12 11.17 29.73
CA LYS A 808 -12.02 10.84 28.60
C LYS A 808 -11.86 11.76 27.36
N SER A 809 -10.88 12.66 27.34
CA SER A 809 -10.45 13.54 26.24
C SER A 809 -9.46 12.90 25.24
N GLY A 810 -9.39 11.57 25.14
CA GLY A 810 -9.29 10.89 23.83
C GLY A 810 -8.08 11.11 22.91
N SER A 811 -6.84 11.36 23.37
CA SER A 811 -5.68 11.27 22.47
C SER A 811 -5.31 9.81 22.20
N THR A 812 -5.64 9.32 21.00
CA THR A 812 -5.13 8.03 20.49
C THR A 812 -3.82 8.24 19.77
N TYR A 813 -2.75 7.53 20.15
CA TYR A 813 -1.43 7.60 19.51
C TYR A 813 -1.10 6.27 18.78
N PRO A 814 -0.41 6.31 17.63
CA PRO A 814 0.09 5.10 16.99
C PRO A 814 1.18 4.48 17.86
N ALA A 815 1.02 3.22 18.26
CA ALA A 815 2.03 2.53 19.04
C ALA A 815 3.32 2.36 18.19
N LEU A 816 4.39 3.09 18.53
CA LEU A 816 5.70 3.00 17.87
C LEU A 816 6.20 1.54 17.83
N ALA A 817 5.98 0.80 18.91
CA ALA A 817 6.32 -0.62 19.01
C ALA A 817 5.64 -1.48 17.94
N THR A 818 4.42 -1.15 17.51
CA THR A 818 3.72 -1.89 16.44
C THR A 818 4.38 -1.67 15.09
N LYS A 819 4.84 -0.45 14.79
CA LYS A 819 5.58 -0.18 13.54
C LYS A 819 6.90 -0.95 13.49
N VAL A 820 7.64 -0.97 14.61
CA VAL A 820 8.89 -1.71 14.72
C VAL A 820 8.64 -3.21 14.63
N ALA A 821 7.56 -3.71 15.24
CA ALA A 821 7.17 -5.12 15.15
C ALA A 821 6.82 -5.55 13.73
N GLN A 822 6.14 -4.70 12.94
CA GLN A 822 5.88 -4.95 11.52
C GLN A 822 7.19 -5.09 10.72
N LEU A 823 8.16 -4.22 10.96
CA LEU A 823 9.50 -4.32 10.35
C LEU A 823 10.22 -5.61 10.77
N MET A 824 10.15 -5.97 12.06
CA MET A 824 10.75 -7.21 12.56
C MET A 824 10.09 -8.46 12.00
N HIS A 825 8.78 -8.46 11.86
CA HIS A 825 8.00 -9.54 11.24
C HIS A 825 8.35 -9.69 9.76
N HIS A 826 8.42 -8.59 9.01
CA HIS A 826 8.87 -8.61 7.62
C HIS A 826 10.26 -9.22 7.49
N LYS A 827 11.20 -8.78 8.35
CA LYS A 827 12.56 -9.33 8.41
C LYS A 827 12.57 -10.83 8.70
N ALA A 828 11.72 -11.32 9.61
CA ALA A 828 11.63 -12.74 9.93
C ALA A 828 11.13 -13.58 8.74
N LYS A 829 10.14 -13.09 7.98
CA LYS A 829 9.68 -13.72 6.73
C LYS A 829 10.80 -13.84 5.71
N THR A 830 11.58 -12.78 5.52
CA THR A 830 12.71 -12.77 4.57
C THR A 830 13.79 -13.77 4.99
N GLN A 831 14.13 -13.82 6.27
CA GLN A 831 15.12 -14.76 6.80
C GLN A 831 14.69 -16.23 6.64
N LEU A 832 13.41 -16.52 6.87
CA LEU A 832 12.83 -17.85 6.63
C LEU A 832 13.00 -18.28 5.17
N ALA A 833 12.73 -17.37 4.21
CA ALA A 833 12.89 -17.65 2.78
C ALA A 833 14.32 -18.07 2.42
N SER A 834 15.32 -17.44 3.05
CA SER A 834 16.73 -17.73 2.78
C SER A 834 17.24 -19.02 3.46
N ARG A 835 16.58 -19.55 4.50
CA ARG A 835 17.03 -20.72 5.29
C ARG A 835 16.29 -22.02 5.01
N GLY A 836 15.47 -22.08 3.97
CA GLY A 836 14.74 -23.30 3.59
C GLY A 836 13.37 -23.02 2.97
N GLY A 837 12.86 -21.80 3.15
CA GLY A 837 11.54 -21.40 2.66
C GLY A 837 10.44 -21.83 3.60
N ARG A 838 9.32 -21.11 3.57
CA ARG A 838 8.15 -21.42 4.40
C ARG A 838 7.63 -22.84 4.15
N ARG A 839 7.65 -23.27 2.89
CA ARG A 839 7.23 -24.60 2.45
C ARG A 839 7.91 -25.75 3.20
N ALA A 840 9.17 -25.60 3.61
CA ALA A 840 9.89 -26.65 4.32
C ALA A 840 9.41 -26.81 5.77
N LEU A 841 9.09 -25.70 6.45
CA LEU A 841 8.75 -25.68 7.89
C LEU A 841 7.24 -25.69 8.16
N LYS A 842 6.43 -25.38 7.15
CA LYS A 842 4.97 -25.40 7.23
C LYS A 842 4.48 -26.81 7.56
N ALA A 843 3.81 -26.92 8.71
CA ALA A 843 3.17 -28.12 9.18
C ALA A 843 1.69 -28.15 8.80
N ASP A 844 1.12 -29.34 8.72
CA ASP A 844 -0.29 -29.61 8.44
C ASP A 844 -0.90 -30.47 9.56
N ALA A 845 -1.58 -29.81 10.51
CA ALA A 845 -2.20 -30.48 11.65
C ALA A 845 -3.22 -31.56 11.26
N THR A 846 -3.74 -31.58 10.02
CA THR A 846 -4.66 -32.65 9.56
C THR A 846 -3.94 -33.97 9.28
N LYS A 847 -2.61 -33.93 9.18
CA LYS A 847 -1.71 -35.08 8.99
C LYS A 847 -0.99 -35.51 10.27
N GLY A 848 -1.27 -34.83 11.39
CA GLY A 848 -0.71 -35.14 12.70
C GLY A 848 -1.32 -36.41 13.33
N ASP A 849 -0.54 -37.05 14.20
CA ASP A 849 -0.93 -38.28 14.89
C ASP A 849 -1.41 -38.01 16.33
N TYR A 850 -2.72 -38.02 16.53
CA TYR A 850 -3.33 -37.79 17.86
C TYR A 850 -3.82 -39.10 18.49
N LYS A 851 -3.41 -39.35 19.74
CA LYS A 851 -3.83 -40.53 20.51
C LYS A 851 -4.49 -40.13 21.82
N CYS A 852 -5.81 -40.32 21.87
CA CYS A 852 -6.58 -40.29 23.10
C CYS A 852 -6.73 -41.72 23.63
N SER A 853 -6.09 -42.04 24.76
CA SER A 853 -6.26 -43.33 25.47
C SER A 853 -6.13 -44.59 24.57
N GLY A 854 -5.28 -44.53 23.55
CA GLY A 854 -5.03 -45.63 22.60
C GLY A 854 -5.80 -45.59 21.28
N ARG A 855 -6.78 -44.68 21.09
CA ARG A 855 -7.53 -44.50 19.83
C ARG A 855 -6.94 -43.39 18.98
N SER A 856 -6.70 -43.67 17.70
CA SER A 856 -6.25 -42.67 16.72
C SER A 856 -7.44 -41.82 16.26
N VAL A 857 -7.32 -40.49 16.33
CA VAL A 857 -8.34 -39.53 15.88
C VAL A 857 -7.73 -38.62 14.81
N ARG A 858 -8.48 -38.34 13.73
CA ARG A 858 -8.02 -37.53 12.60
C ARG A 858 -8.67 -36.15 12.64
N LEU A 859 -7.84 -35.10 12.56
CA LEU A 859 -8.31 -33.72 12.46
C LEU A 859 -8.70 -33.40 11.01
N SER A 860 -9.94 -32.94 10.78
CA SER A 860 -10.43 -32.52 9.45
C SER A 860 -10.04 -31.10 9.10
N LYS A 861 -10.32 -30.14 10.00
CA LYS A 861 -10.02 -28.72 9.84
C LYS A 861 -9.51 -28.14 11.15
N ILE A 862 -8.79 -27.01 11.10
CA ILE A 862 -8.21 -26.35 12.28
C ILE A 862 -9.27 -26.01 13.34
N CYS A 863 -10.46 -25.54 12.96
CA CYS A 863 -11.52 -25.20 13.91
C CYS A 863 -12.19 -26.41 14.57
N ASP A 864 -11.95 -27.63 14.08
CA ASP A 864 -12.52 -28.86 14.62
C ASP A 864 -11.67 -29.44 15.77
N ILE A 865 -10.64 -28.71 16.19
CA ILE A 865 -9.71 -29.19 17.21
C ILE A 865 -10.36 -29.25 18.60
N THR A 866 -10.22 -30.40 19.25
CA THR A 866 -10.84 -30.75 20.55
C THR A 866 -9.85 -31.51 21.43
N LEU A 867 -10.22 -31.82 22.68
CA LEU A 867 -9.40 -32.65 23.59
C LEU A 867 -9.07 -34.04 23.04
N GLU A 868 -9.86 -34.57 22.10
CA GLU A 868 -9.56 -35.85 21.45
C GLU A 868 -8.26 -35.80 20.63
N HIS A 869 -7.83 -34.61 20.26
CA HIS A 869 -6.62 -34.34 19.51
C HIS A 869 -5.40 -34.05 20.42
N SER A 870 -5.51 -34.32 21.73
CA SER A 870 -4.41 -34.16 22.67
C SER A 870 -3.46 -35.37 22.65
N ASN A 871 -2.16 -35.12 22.82
CA ASN A 871 -1.15 -36.15 23.06
C ASN A 871 -0.66 -36.18 24.53
N ASP A 872 -1.44 -35.62 25.45
CA ASP A 872 -1.14 -35.58 26.87
C ASP A 872 -1.13 -36.99 27.50
N SER A 873 -0.03 -37.34 28.16
CA SER A 873 0.15 -38.63 28.83
C SER A 873 -0.70 -38.79 30.09
N ARG A 874 -1.26 -37.70 30.62
CA ARG A 874 -2.17 -37.71 31.78
C ARG A 874 -3.59 -38.16 31.43
N GLY A 875 -3.90 -38.36 30.14
CA GLY A 875 -5.25 -38.70 29.66
C GLY A 875 -6.03 -37.45 29.19
N THR A 876 -7.37 -37.49 29.25
CA THR A 876 -8.25 -36.34 28.96
C THR A 876 -8.75 -35.69 30.25
N PRO A 877 -7.92 -34.89 30.95
CA PRO A 877 -8.44 -34.10 32.06
C PRO A 877 -9.53 -33.14 31.54
N GLU A 878 -10.59 -32.92 32.33
CA GLU A 878 -11.72 -32.05 31.93
C GLU A 878 -11.25 -30.65 31.50
N GLU A 879 -10.15 -30.16 32.07
CA GLU A 879 -9.56 -28.85 31.80
C GLU A 879 -8.54 -28.83 30.64
N GLY A 880 -8.16 -29.99 30.09
CA GLY A 880 -7.29 -30.10 28.91
C GLY A 880 -5.93 -29.41 29.05
N PRO A 881 -5.48 -28.62 28.04
CA PRO A 881 -4.24 -27.84 28.10
C PRO A 881 -4.14 -26.85 29.28
N CYS A 882 -5.26 -26.54 29.93
CA CYS A 882 -5.34 -25.64 31.07
C CYS A 882 -5.30 -26.38 32.42
N THR A 883 -5.15 -27.71 32.43
CA THR A 883 -5.20 -28.52 33.66
C THR A 883 -4.15 -28.07 34.67
N GLY A 884 -4.61 -27.80 35.90
CA GLY A 884 -3.77 -27.34 37.01
C GLY A 884 -3.33 -25.88 36.88
N LYS A 885 -3.98 -25.09 36.02
CA LYS A 885 -3.75 -23.65 35.85
C LYS A 885 -4.90 -22.87 36.47
N ASP A 886 -4.57 -21.84 37.25
CA ASP A 886 -5.52 -20.87 37.82
C ASP A 886 -6.54 -21.44 38.83
N ASN A 887 -6.11 -22.37 39.68
CA ASN A 887 -6.98 -22.99 40.69
C ASN A 887 -7.56 -21.97 41.70
N THR A 888 -6.94 -20.79 41.84
CA THR A 888 -7.33 -19.70 42.75
C THR A 888 -8.17 -18.61 42.09
N ASP A 889 -8.43 -18.70 40.78
CA ASP A 889 -9.16 -17.71 39.97
C ASP A 889 -8.56 -16.28 40.04
N GLU A 890 -7.23 -16.19 40.00
CA GLU A 890 -6.47 -14.94 40.14
C GLU A 890 -6.04 -14.35 38.79
N ARG A 891 -6.07 -15.15 37.72
CA ARG A 891 -5.54 -14.82 36.38
C ARG A 891 -5.98 -13.47 35.79
N PHE A 892 -7.21 -13.05 36.04
CA PHE A 892 -7.77 -11.77 35.55
C PHE A 892 -8.39 -10.94 36.67
N LYS A 893 -8.01 -11.20 37.92
CA LYS A 893 -8.55 -10.48 39.08
C LYS A 893 -7.75 -9.19 39.30
N ILE A 894 -8.45 -8.05 39.27
CA ILE A 894 -7.84 -6.73 39.52
C ILE A 894 -7.35 -6.67 40.97
N GLY A 895 -6.15 -6.12 41.16
CA GLY A 895 -5.48 -6.05 42.46
C GLY A 895 -4.65 -7.28 42.80
N THR A 896 -4.64 -8.33 41.96
CA THR A 896 -3.68 -9.43 42.08
C THR A 896 -2.26 -8.90 41.88
N GLU A 897 -1.38 -9.14 42.85
CA GLU A 897 0.00 -8.71 42.76
C GLU A 897 0.74 -9.47 41.65
N TRP A 898 1.44 -8.73 40.81
CA TRP A 898 2.30 -9.32 39.80
C TRP A 898 3.53 -9.86 40.50
N SER A 899 3.83 -11.13 40.30
CA SER A 899 4.94 -11.76 41.01
C SER A 899 6.26 -11.15 40.55
N ASN A 900 7.05 -10.62 41.48
CA ASN A 900 8.45 -10.32 41.24
C ASN A 900 9.18 -11.64 40.96
N VAL A 901 9.80 -11.73 39.79
CA VAL A 901 10.31 -12.99 39.25
C VAL A 901 11.66 -13.34 39.89
N GLU A 902 12.34 -12.37 40.53
CA GLU A 902 13.57 -12.56 41.32
C GLU A 902 13.27 -13.17 42.70
N ASP A 903 12.21 -12.73 43.39
CA ASP A 903 11.81 -13.24 44.72
C ASP A 903 11.38 -14.72 44.71
N LYS A 904 11.01 -15.25 43.53
CA LYS A 904 10.66 -16.67 43.30
C LYS A 904 11.79 -17.50 42.65
N LYS A 905 12.97 -16.91 42.37
CA LYS A 905 14.08 -17.53 41.60
C LYS A 905 13.65 -18.08 40.23
N THR A 906 12.77 -17.36 39.53
CA THR A 906 12.14 -17.82 38.28
C THR A 906 12.64 -17.11 37.01
N THR A 907 13.64 -16.22 37.13
CA THR A 907 14.44 -15.62 36.05
C THR A 907 15.73 -15.01 36.59
N SER A 908 16.69 -14.66 35.74
CA SER A 908 17.93 -13.94 36.13
C SER A 908 17.81 -12.41 36.04
N TYR A 909 16.69 -11.88 35.54
CA TYR A 909 16.43 -10.45 35.41
C TYR A 909 15.77 -9.85 36.66
N LYS A 910 16.45 -8.89 37.30
CA LYS A 910 16.04 -8.28 38.59
C LYS A 910 14.77 -7.42 38.52
N ASP A 911 14.44 -6.88 37.34
CA ASP A 911 13.38 -5.88 37.16
C ASP A 911 12.29 -6.33 36.17
N VAL A 912 11.86 -7.59 36.25
CA VAL A 912 10.80 -8.16 35.40
C VAL A 912 9.67 -8.70 36.29
N PHE A 913 8.44 -8.24 36.03
CA PHE A 913 7.23 -8.67 36.73
C PHE A 913 6.39 -9.55 35.79
N LEU A 914 5.98 -10.72 36.28
CA LEU A 914 5.27 -11.72 35.48
C LEU A 914 3.75 -11.53 35.57
N PRO A 915 3.04 -11.30 34.44
CA PRO A 915 1.59 -11.16 34.43
C PRO A 915 0.88 -12.41 34.97
N PRO A 916 -0.17 -12.27 35.81
CA PRO A 916 -1.01 -13.40 36.23
C PRO A 916 -1.57 -14.22 35.05
N ARG A 917 -1.87 -13.56 33.92
CA ARG A 917 -2.26 -14.21 32.66
C ARG A 917 -1.22 -15.23 32.17
N ARG A 918 0.07 -14.86 32.13
CA ARG A 918 1.16 -15.73 31.68
C ARG A 918 1.44 -16.86 32.67
N GLN A 919 1.31 -16.60 33.98
CA GLN A 919 1.49 -17.60 35.04
C GLN A 919 0.50 -18.77 34.89
N HIS A 920 -0.73 -18.44 34.53
CA HIS A 920 -1.81 -19.41 34.40
C HIS A 920 -2.17 -19.75 32.94
N MET A 921 -1.24 -19.53 32.02
CA MET A 921 -1.43 -19.83 30.59
C MET A 921 -1.56 -21.33 30.34
N CYS A 922 -2.40 -21.72 29.38
CA CYS A 922 -2.71 -23.11 29.06
C CYS A 922 -1.60 -23.78 28.22
N THR A 923 -0.48 -24.10 28.85
CA THR A 923 0.71 -24.66 28.19
C THR A 923 0.89 -26.17 28.38
N SER A 924 0.00 -26.83 29.13
CA SER A 924 0.25 -28.19 29.61
C SER A 924 0.27 -29.26 28.50
N ASN A 925 -0.21 -28.92 27.29
CA ASN A 925 -0.17 -29.78 26.10
C ASN A 925 1.09 -29.56 25.24
N LEU A 926 1.98 -28.64 25.63
CA LEU A 926 3.32 -28.46 25.04
C LEU A 926 4.37 -29.32 25.75
N ASP A 927 4.00 -29.90 26.90
CA ASP A 927 4.86 -30.71 27.77
C ASP A 927 4.64 -32.23 27.53
N VAL A 928 4.68 -32.69 26.27
CA VAL A 928 4.26 -34.04 25.87
C VAL A 928 5.37 -34.87 25.20
N ASP A 929 5.63 -36.08 25.72
CA ASP A 929 6.74 -36.96 25.27
C ASP A 929 6.39 -37.81 24.03
N TYR A 930 5.13 -37.81 23.62
CA TYR A 930 4.66 -38.69 22.54
C TYR A 930 4.99 -38.15 21.15
N VAL A 931 5.13 -36.83 21.01
CA VAL A 931 5.33 -36.14 19.73
C VAL A 931 6.61 -36.58 19.03
N THR A 932 7.68 -36.87 19.78
CA THR A 932 9.00 -37.27 19.25
C THR A 932 9.10 -38.75 18.87
N LYS A 933 8.05 -39.56 19.08
CA LYS A 933 8.03 -41.01 18.82
C LYS A 933 7.38 -41.38 17.48
N LYS A 934 7.20 -40.42 16.58
CA LYS A 934 6.42 -40.53 15.34
C LYS A 934 7.19 -40.00 14.13
N ASP A 935 6.77 -40.44 12.93
CA ASP A 935 7.39 -40.05 11.66
C ASP A 935 6.90 -38.69 11.11
N ASN A 936 5.82 -38.14 11.70
CA ASN A 936 5.25 -36.83 11.37
C ASN A 936 5.35 -35.86 12.56
N VAL A 937 6.56 -35.63 13.07
CA VAL A 937 6.77 -34.82 14.28
C VAL A 937 6.27 -33.40 14.07
N ASN A 938 6.58 -32.79 12.93
CA ASN A 938 6.22 -31.41 12.60
C ASN A 938 4.69 -31.17 12.63
N ASP A 939 3.94 -32.04 11.94
CA ASP A 939 2.48 -31.97 11.82
C ASP A 939 1.77 -32.20 13.16
N THR A 940 2.26 -33.19 13.92
CA THR A 940 1.73 -33.53 15.24
C THR A 940 2.00 -32.42 16.25
N PHE A 941 3.21 -31.84 16.21
CA PHE A 941 3.59 -30.74 17.07
C PHE A 941 2.71 -29.51 16.84
N LEU A 942 2.46 -29.15 15.58
CA LEU A 942 1.54 -28.06 15.25
C LEU A 942 0.17 -28.29 15.89
N GLY A 943 -0.42 -29.48 15.75
CA GLY A 943 -1.71 -29.79 16.39
C GLY A 943 -1.73 -29.55 17.89
N ASN A 944 -0.65 -29.90 18.61
CA ASN A 944 -0.54 -29.66 20.05
C ASN A 944 -0.48 -28.17 20.39
N VAL A 945 0.20 -27.36 19.57
CA VAL A 945 0.25 -25.89 19.69
C VAL A 945 -1.13 -25.28 19.40
N LEU A 946 -1.82 -25.74 18.35
CA LEU A 946 -3.17 -25.28 18.02
C LEU A 946 -4.15 -25.57 19.16
N LEU A 947 -4.07 -26.73 19.79
CA LEU A 947 -4.93 -27.12 20.90
C LEU A 947 -4.69 -26.23 22.13
N ALA A 948 -3.42 -26.00 22.48
CA ALA A 948 -3.06 -25.09 23.57
C ALA A 948 -3.59 -23.67 23.33
N ALA A 949 -3.40 -23.13 22.13
CA ALA A 949 -3.87 -21.79 21.75
C ALA A 949 -5.41 -21.69 21.74
N ASN A 950 -6.11 -22.71 21.22
CA ASN A 950 -7.58 -22.75 21.23
C ASN A 950 -8.16 -22.72 22.65
N TYR A 951 -7.59 -23.49 23.58
CA TYR A 951 -8.05 -23.55 24.97
C TYR A 951 -7.65 -22.31 25.77
N GLU A 952 -6.48 -21.74 25.49
CA GLU A 952 -6.08 -20.43 26.01
C GLU A 952 -7.13 -19.36 25.66
N ALA A 953 -7.55 -19.32 24.40
CA ALA A 953 -8.58 -18.41 23.94
C ALA A 953 -9.95 -18.66 24.60
N LYS A 954 -10.35 -19.94 24.80
CA LYS A 954 -11.56 -20.31 25.56
C LYS A 954 -11.51 -19.78 27.00
N LYS A 955 -10.38 -19.93 27.71
CA LYS A 955 -10.24 -19.45 29.09
C LYS A 955 -10.24 -17.94 29.20
N ILE A 956 -9.58 -17.22 28.29
CA ILE A 956 -9.66 -15.76 28.23
C ILE A 956 -11.11 -15.32 28.03
N LYS A 957 -11.81 -15.95 27.09
CA LYS A 957 -13.21 -15.68 26.81
C LYS A 957 -14.12 -15.88 28.03
N GLU A 958 -13.92 -16.97 28.76
CA GLU A 958 -14.72 -17.35 29.95
C GLU A 958 -14.43 -16.47 31.17
N LYS A 959 -13.14 -16.22 31.46
CA LYS A 959 -12.71 -15.61 32.74
C LYS A 959 -12.49 -14.11 32.68
N TYR A 960 -12.23 -13.52 31.53
CA TYR A 960 -11.96 -12.08 31.44
C TYR A 960 -13.25 -11.27 31.62
N ARG A 961 -13.33 -10.51 32.72
CA ARG A 961 -14.46 -9.66 33.08
C ARG A 961 -14.00 -8.22 33.32
N ASP A 962 -14.85 -7.25 32.99
CA ASP A 962 -14.63 -5.84 33.26
C ASP A 962 -15.15 -5.46 34.67
N PRO A 963 -14.50 -4.53 35.39
CA PRO A 963 -15.01 -3.90 36.62
C PRO A 963 -16.51 -3.62 36.63
N ASN A 964 -17.04 -3.10 35.51
CA ASN A 964 -18.39 -2.54 35.44
C ASN A 964 -19.44 -3.56 35.00
N GLY A 965 -19.09 -4.86 34.97
CA GLY A 965 -19.99 -5.94 34.56
C GLY A 965 -20.35 -5.95 33.07
N GLN A 966 -19.80 -5.05 32.26
CA GLN A 966 -20.00 -5.01 30.81
C GLN A 966 -19.07 -6.01 30.09
N ASN A 967 -19.55 -6.59 28.99
CA ASN A 967 -18.76 -7.51 28.18
C ASN A 967 -17.69 -6.71 27.39
N ASN A 968 -16.48 -6.60 27.94
CA ASN A 968 -15.38 -5.85 27.33
C ASN A 968 -14.67 -6.67 26.24
N HIS A 969 -15.31 -6.77 25.07
CA HIS A 969 -14.75 -7.52 23.94
C HIS A 969 -13.39 -6.99 23.48
N LYS A 970 -13.13 -5.67 23.58
CA LYS A 970 -11.83 -5.08 23.24
C LYS A 970 -10.72 -5.54 24.19
N GLY A 971 -11.03 -5.63 25.49
CA GLY A 971 -10.11 -6.14 26.51
C GLY A 971 -9.79 -7.62 26.33
N LYS A 972 -10.81 -8.44 26.06
CA LYS A 972 -10.63 -9.85 25.69
C LYS A 972 -9.69 -9.99 24.50
N CYS A 973 -9.86 -9.14 23.49
CA CYS A 973 -8.99 -9.18 22.32
C CYS A 973 -7.52 -8.85 22.62
N ARG A 974 -7.25 -7.83 23.44
CA ARG A 974 -5.87 -7.54 23.87
C ARG A 974 -5.25 -8.70 24.62
N ALA A 975 -6.00 -9.35 25.52
CA ALA A 975 -5.52 -10.53 26.24
C ALA A 975 -5.22 -11.71 25.31
N LEU A 976 -6.04 -11.92 24.26
CA LEU A 976 -5.78 -12.94 23.23
C LEU A 976 -4.47 -12.66 22.50
N ARG A 977 -4.22 -11.41 22.10
CA ARG A 977 -2.98 -11.02 21.40
C ARG A 977 -1.74 -11.18 22.26
N TYR A 978 -1.80 -10.78 23.53
CA TYR A 978 -0.69 -11.00 24.46
C TYR A 978 -0.41 -12.49 24.65
N SER A 979 -1.45 -13.32 24.71
CA SER A 979 -1.30 -14.77 24.88
C SER A 979 -0.79 -15.46 23.62
N PHE A 980 -1.25 -15.04 22.44
CA PHE A 980 -0.67 -15.44 21.16
C PHE A 980 0.84 -15.14 21.11
N ALA A 981 1.22 -13.94 21.53
CA ALA A 981 2.61 -13.51 21.53
C ALA A 981 3.48 -14.25 22.56
N ASP A 982 2.94 -14.55 23.74
CA ASP A 982 3.62 -15.36 24.77
C ASP A 982 3.76 -16.83 24.35
N ILE A 983 2.75 -17.41 23.67
CA ILE A 983 2.90 -18.74 23.04
C ILE A 983 4.06 -18.69 22.03
N GLY A 984 4.11 -17.64 21.22
CA GLY A 984 5.22 -17.42 20.29
C GLY A 984 6.58 -17.39 20.98
N ASP A 985 6.73 -16.69 22.11
CA ASP A 985 8.01 -16.66 22.84
C ASP A 985 8.40 -18.01 23.45
N ILE A 986 7.43 -18.76 23.99
CA ILE A 986 7.69 -20.12 24.49
C ILE A 986 8.22 -20.98 23.36
N ILE A 987 7.56 -20.96 22.20
CA ILE A 987 7.93 -21.77 21.04
C ILE A 987 9.28 -21.33 20.49
N LYS A 988 9.57 -20.02 20.40
CA LYS A 988 10.85 -19.48 19.94
C LYS A 988 12.00 -19.68 20.93
N GLY A 989 11.70 -19.97 22.19
CA GLY A 989 12.70 -20.01 23.27
C GLY A 989 13.17 -18.62 23.71
N THR A 990 12.32 -17.60 23.58
CA THR A 990 12.59 -16.22 24.00
C THR A 990 11.80 -15.80 25.24
N ASP A 991 11.10 -16.75 25.87
CA ASP A 991 10.29 -16.51 27.07
C ASP A 991 11.18 -16.19 28.28
N LEU A 992 10.84 -15.11 28.99
CA LEU A 992 11.59 -14.60 30.13
C LEU A 992 11.34 -15.39 31.42
N TRP A 993 10.37 -16.33 31.43
CA TRP A 993 9.99 -17.15 32.59
C TRP A 993 10.68 -18.54 32.62
N PHE A 994 11.96 -18.58 32.24
CA PHE A 994 12.69 -19.83 31.96
C PHE A 994 13.27 -20.58 33.18
N GLU A 995 13.40 -19.97 34.37
CA GLU A 995 13.99 -20.69 35.53
C GLU A 995 12.95 -21.54 36.29
N ASN A 996 11.66 -21.41 35.98
CA ASN A 996 10.61 -22.22 36.60
C ASN A 996 10.76 -23.70 36.21
N HIS A 997 10.60 -24.62 37.17
CA HIS A 997 10.75 -26.06 36.93
C HIS A 997 9.84 -26.60 35.80
N GLY A 998 8.57 -26.17 35.76
CA GLY A 998 7.64 -26.58 34.70
C GLY A 998 8.01 -26.01 33.33
N GLU A 999 8.45 -24.75 33.28
CA GLU A 999 8.91 -24.13 32.04
C GLU A 999 10.21 -24.77 31.55
N LYS A 1000 11.19 -25.07 32.43
CA LYS A 1000 12.39 -25.85 32.07
C LYS A 1000 12.04 -27.19 31.44
N THR A 1001 11.06 -27.88 32.03
CA THR A 1001 10.57 -29.16 31.49
C THR A 1001 9.99 -28.97 30.10
N THR A 1002 9.15 -27.94 29.92
CA THR A 1002 8.55 -27.61 28.62
C THR A 1002 9.60 -27.26 27.58
N GLN A 1003 10.57 -26.40 27.91
CA GLN A 1003 11.66 -26.01 27.01
C GLN A 1003 12.55 -27.20 26.63
N ASN A 1004 12.89 -28.08 27.58
CA ASN A 1004 13.67 -29.28 27.29
C ASN A 1004 12.96 -30.21 26.29
N LYS A 1005 11.64 -30.36 26.39
CA LYS A 1005 10.87 -31.15 25.42
C LYS A 1005 10.78 -30.46 24.06
N LEU A 1006 10.59 -29.14 24.03
CA LEU A 1006 10.64 -28.38 22.78
C LEU A 1006 11.99 -28.56 22.07
N VAL A 1007 13.11 -28.56 22.79
CA VAL A 1007 14.43 -28.86 22.21
C VAL A 1007 14.45 -30.22 21.53
N GLN A 1008 13.91 -31.28 22.16
CA GLN A 1008 13.84 -32.62 21.56
C GLN A 1008 12.93 -32.68 20.32
N VAL A 1009 11.81 -31.96 20.34
CA VAL A 1009 10.91 -31.85 19.17
C VAL A 1009 11.63 -31.19 18.00
N PHE A 1010 12.30 -30.07 18.25
CA PHE A 1010 13.00 -29.32 17.21
C PHE A 1010 14.26 -30.04 16.69
N GLU A 1011 14.92 -30.84 17.52
CA GLU A 1011 15.96 -31.78 17.09
C GLU A 1011 15.41 -32.75 16.02
N LYS A 1012 14.25 -33.39 16.28
CA LYS A 1012 13.61 -34.28 15.32
C LYS A 1012 13.11 -33.58 14.06
N ILE A 1013 12.51 -32.41 14.19
CA ILE A 1013 12.11 -31.61 13.02
C ILE A 1013 13.34 -31.28 12.16
N LYS A 1014 14.49 -30.95 12.77
CA LYS A 1014 15.73 -30.70 12.04
C LYS A 1014 16.24 -31.95 11.33
N GLU A 1015 16.19 -33.11 11.98
CA GLU A 1015 16.53 -34.41 11.36
C GLU A 1015 15.65 -34.68 10.12
N GLU A 1016 14.32 -34.48 10.23
CA GLU A 1016 13.37 -34.66 9.12
C GLU A 1016 13.62 -33.71 7.94
N LEU A 1017 14.06 -32.47 8.22
CA LEU A 1017 14.37 -31.47 7.20
C LEU A 1017 15.67 -31.77 6.45
N GLY A 1018 16.67 -32.35 7.13
CA GLY A 1018 17.98 -32.64 6.55
C GLY A 1018 18.60 -31.41 5.87
N THR A 1019 19.03 -31.56 4.62
CA THR A 1019 19.65 -30.44 3.85
C THR A 1019 18.64 -29.41 3.32
N LYS A 1020 17.33 -29.56 3.58
CA LYS A 1020 16.31 -28.62 3.10
C LYS A 1020 16.25 -27.34 3.95
N TYR A 1021 16.76 -27.40 5.19
CA TYR A 1021 16.88 -26.26 6.09
C TYR A 1021 18.36 -26.00 6.37
N THR A 1022 18.79 -24.75 6.29
CA THR A 1022 20.22 -24.37 6.43
C THR A 1022 20.47 -23.45 7.64
N GLY A 1023 19.49 -23.27 8.52
CA GLY A 1023 19.67 -22.51 9.77
C GLY A 1023 20.23 -23.37 10.90
N ASP A 1024 20.83 -22.70 11.89
CA ASP A 1024 21.51 -23.27 13.07
C ASP A 1024 22.57 -24.35 12.73
N ASN A 1025 23.85 -23.98 12.59
CA ASN A 1025 24.95 -24.94 12.36
C ASN A 1025 25.42 -25.65 13.63
N ASP A 1026 25.06 -25.15 14.81
CA ASP A 1026 25.56 -25.63 16.10
C ASP A 1026 24.42 -26.03 17.04
N SER A 1027 24.55 -27.19 17.67
CA SER A 1027 23.61 -27.70 18.69
C SER A 1027 23.98 -27.25 20.11
N THR A 1028 25.01 -26.41 20.26
CA THR A 1028 25.52 -25.98 21.56
C THR A 1028 24.72 -24.82 22.14
N ALA A 1029 24.05 -25.04 23.27
CA ALA A 1029 23.46 -23.98 24.08
C ALA A 1029 24.56 -23.06 24.62
N THR A 1030 24.41 -21.74 24.47
CA THR A 1030 25.15 -20.78 25.29
C THR A 1030 24.32 -20.45 26.54
N THR A 1031 24.91 -19.78 27.53
CA THR A 1031 24.17 -19.28 28.70
C THR A 1031 23.04 -18.29 28.36
N THR A 1032 22.95 -17.82 27.11
CA THR A 1032 21.98 -16.81 26.65
C THR A 1032 21.07 -17.25 25.51
N ASP A 1033 21.35 -18.35 24.81
CA ASP A 1033 20.58 -18.82 23.66
C ASP A 1033 20.23 -20.33 23.76
N PRO A 1034 18.94 -20.69 23.71
CA PRO A 1034 18.53 -22.10 23.72
C PRO A 1034 18.87 -22.80 22.39
N PRO A 1035 19.04 -24.13 22.38
CA PRO A 1035 19.24 -24.89 21.15
C PRO A 1035 18.14 -24.65 20.11
N TYR A 1036 18.53 -24.66 18.83
CA TYR A 1036 17.64 -24.53 17.68
C TYR A 1036 16.85 -23.21 17.62
N LYS A 1037 17.35 -22.13 18.25
CA LYS A 1037 16.63 -20.85 18.35
C LYS A 1037 16.18 -20.30 16.98
N GLN A 1038 17.01 -20.44 15.95
CA GLN A 1038 16.70 -19.94 14.61
C GLN A 1038 15.64 -20.82 13.94
N LEU A 1039 15.78 -22.15 14.02
CA LEU A 1039 14.77 -23.09 13.52
C LEU A 1039 13.41 -22.87 14.21
N ARG A 1040 13.41 -22.63 15.52
CA ARG A 1040 12.21 -22.35 16.31
C ARG A 1040 11.52 -21.06 15.88
N ALA A 1041 12.30 -20.01 15.61
CA ALA A 1041 11.79 -18.74 15.08
C ALA A 1041 11.20 -18.86 13.67
N ASP A 1042 11.93 -19.52 12.78
CA ASP A 1042 11.51 -19.75 11.39
C ASP A 1042 10.26 -20.67 11.34
N TRP A 1043 10.19 -21.67 12.23
CA TRP A 1043 9.01 -22.54 12.37
C TRP A 1043 7.79 -21.79 12.87
N TRP A 1044 7.96 -20.92 13.88
CA TRP A 1044 6.88 -20.08 14.37
C TRP A 1044 6.36 -19.18 13.24
N GLU A 1045 7.24 -18.52 12.49
CA GLU A 1045 6.83 -17.66 11.36
C GLU A 1045 6.05 -18.44 10.29
N ALA A 1046 6.48 -19.66 9.95
CA ALA A 1046 5.78 -20.50 8.98
C ALA A 1046 4.34 -20.86 9.42
N ASN A 1047 4.11 -21.04 10.73
CA ASN A 1047 2.90 -21.66 11.28
C ASN A 1047 1.99 -20.72 12.10
N ARG A 1048 2.45 -19.52 12.47
CA ARG A 1048 1.75 -18.58 13.38
C ARG A 1048 0.32 -18.21 12.95
N HIS A 1049 0.06 -18.11 11.64
CA HIS A 1049 -1.29 -17.85 11.11
C HIS A 1049 -2.29 -18.95 11.50
N LYS A 1050 -1.88 -20.24 11.52
CA LYS A 1050 -2.74 -21.36 11.95
C LYS A 1050 -3.03 -21.28 13.44
N VAL A 1051 -2.04 -20.89 14.24
CA VAL A 1051 -2.17 -20.71 15.69
C VAL A 1051 -3.21 -19.62 15.99
N TRP A 1052 -3.12 -18.47 15.30
CA TRP A 1052 -4.12 -17.41 15.45
C TRP A 1052 -5.51 -17.84 14.97
N LYS A 1053 -5.60 -18.54 13.82
CA LYS A 1053 -6.86 -19.12 13.32
C LYS A 1053 -7.51 -20.02 14.38
N ALA A 1054 -6.74 -20.90 15.03
CA ALA A 1054 -7.25 -21.76 16.11
C ALA A 1054 -7.76 -20.96 17.33
N MET A 1055 -7.11 -19.85 17.69
CA MET A 1055 -7.60 -18.93 18.74
C MET A 1055 -8.90 -18.25 18.32
N LYS A 1056 -9.03 -17.81 17.06
CA LYS A 1056 -10.26 -17.21 16.53
C LYS A 1056 -11.43 -18.19 16.53
N CYS A 1057 -11.20 -19.45 16.12
CA CYS A 1057 -12.23 -20.50 16.17
C CYS A 1057 -12.88 -20.63 17.56
N ALA A 1058 -12.12 -20.44 18.65
CA ALA A 1058 -12.63 -20.53 20.02
C ALA A 1058 -13.57 -19.37 20.44
N ILE A 1059 -13.43 -18.22 19.77
CA ILE A 1059 -14.17 -16.98 20.10
C ILE A 1059 -15.24 -16.59 19.07
N ARG A 1060 -15.29 -17.27 17.91
CA ARG A 1060 -16.18 -16.98 16.78
C ARG A 1060 -17.63 -16.70 17.19
N LYS A 1061 -18.20 -17.52 18.10
CA LYS A 1061 -19.60 -17.39 18.55
C LYS A 1061 -19.92 -16.10 19.32
N GLU A 1062 -18.93 -15.46 19.96
CA GLU A 1062 -19.14 -14.25 20.79
C GLU A 1062 -18.93 -12.93 20.04
N LYS A 1063 -18.57 -12.98 18.75
CA LYS A 1063 -18.29 -11.79 17.90
C LYS A 1063 -17.30 -10.80 18.55
N ILE A 1064 -16.27 -11.33 19.22
CA ILE A 1064 -15.19 -10.52 19.80
C ILE A 1064 -14.40 -9.88 18.63
N PRO A 1065 -14.26 -8.54 18.54
CA PRO A 1065 -13.69 -7.86 17.38
C PRO A 1065 -12.15 -7.93 17.41
N CYS A 1066 -11.62 -9.12 17.14
CA CYS A 1066 -10.20 -9.40 16.94
C CYS A 1066 -9.86 -9.47 15.47
N HIS A 1067 -9.89 -8.32 14.83
CA HIS A 1067 -9.55 -8.19 13.42
C HIS A 1067 -8.02 -8.20 13.25
N GLY A 1068 -7.55 -8.93 12.27
CA GLY A 1068 -6.17 -8.94 11.80
C GLY A 1068 -5.33 -10.03 12.46
N MET A 1069 -4.26 -10.39 11.76
CA MET A 1069 -3.15 -11.13 12.32
C MET A 1069 -2.34 -10.18 13.22
N PRO A 1070 -2.20 -10.47 14.53
CA PRO A 1070 -1.42 -9.65 15.43
C PRO A 1070 0.06 -9.67 15.05
N VAL A 1071 0.81 -8.61 15.34
CA VAL A 1071 2.29 -8.55 15.24
C VAL A 1071 2.94 -8.51 16.62
N ASP A 1072 2.14 -8.67 17.67
CA ASP A 1072 2.56 -8.53 19.06
C ASP A 1072 3.67 -9.53 19.45
N ASP A 1073 3.75 -10.68 18.79
CA ASP A 1073 4.81 -11.70 18.93
C ASP A 1073 6.19 -11.22 18.48
N TYR A 1074 6.26 -10.12 17.73
CA TYR A 1074 7.51 -9.42 17.37
C TYR A 1074 7.81 -8.22 18.28
N ILE A 1075 6.94 -7.90 19.23
CA ILE A 1075 7.25 -6.93 20.30
C ILE A 1075 7.98 -7.68 21.43
N PRO A 1076 9.16 -7.21 21.88
CA PRO A 1076 9.88 -7.80 23.00
C PRO A 1076 8.97 -8.04 24.21
N GLN A 1077 9.04 -9.25 24.79
CA GLN A 1077 8.10 -9.73 25.80
C GLN A 1077 7.98 -8.78 27.01
N ARG A 1078 9.10 -8.26 27.50
CA ARG A 1078 9.13 -7.28 28.60
C ARG A 1078 8.27 -6.04 28.31
N LEU A 1079 8.31 -5.52 27.08
CA LEU A 1079 7.52 -4.33 26.71
C LEU A 1079 6.02 -4.67 26.66
N ARG A 1080 5.66 -5.87 26.22
CA ARG A 1080 4.27 -6.33 26.25
C ARG A 1080 3.76 -6.47 27.68
N TRP A 1081 4.52 -7.11 28.56
CA TRP A 1081 4.14 -7.27 29.96
C TRP A 1081 4.03 -5.92 30.68
N MET A 1082 4.94 -4.99 30.42
CA MET A 1082 4.86 -3.62 30.95
C MET A 1082 3.62 -2.87 30.46
N THR A 1083 3.24 -3.08 29.20
CA THR A 1083 2.04 -2.49 28.62
C THR A 1083 0.76 -3.09 29.20
N GLU A 1084 0.75 -4.41 29.42
CA GLU A 1084 -0.34 -5.10 30.12
C GLU A 1084 -0.43 -4.62 31.57
N TRP A 1085 0.69 -4.51 32.28
CA TRP A 1085 0.75 -4.00 33.65
C TRP A 1085 0.16 -2.59 33.75
N ALA A 1086 0.53 -1.69 32.84
CA ALA A 1086 -0.01 -0.34 32.80
C ALA A 1086 -1.54 -0.34 32.61
N GLU A 1087 -2.08 -1.23 31.76
CA GLU A 1087 -3.52 -1.38 31.59
C GLU A 1087 -4.21 -1.85 32.88
N TRP A 1088 -3.66 -2.85 33.58
CA TRP A 1088 -4.21 -3.34 34.84
C TRP A 1088 -4.08 -2.32 35.98
N TYR A 1089 -2.99 -1.58 36.02
CA TYR A 1089 -2.77 -0.49 36.95
C TYR A 1089 -3.83 0.61 36.76
N CYS A 1090 -4.07 1.07 35.52
CA CYS A 1090 -5.09 2.09 35.28
C CYS A 1090 -6.50 1.57 35.64
N LYS A 1091 -6.81 0.28 35.44
CA LYS A 1091 -8.08 -0.31 35.90
C LYS A 1091 -8.23 -0.29 37.41
N ALA A 1092 -7.19 -0.69 38.14
CA ALA A 1092 -7.18 -0.66 39.60
C ALA A 1092 -7.30 0.77 40.13
N GLN A 1093 -6.59 1.72 39.52
CA GLN A 1093 -6.66 3.14 39.84
C GLN A 1093 -8.06 3.71 39.59
N SER A 1094 -8.69 3.38 38.47
CA SER A 1094 -10.06 3.81 38.14
C SER A 1094 -11.07 3.31 39.19
N GLN A 1095 -11.00 2.04 39.60
CA GLN A 1095 -11.88 1.49 40.64
C GLN A 1095 -11.66 2.20 41.98
N ALA A 1096 -10.41 2.47 42.36
CA ALA A 1096 -10.09 3.19 43.57
C ALA A 1096 -10.63 4.64 43.53
N TYR A 1097 -10.55 5.29 42.37
CA TYR A 1097 -11.07 6.65 42.16
C TYR A 1097 -12.60 6.70 42.19
N GLU A 1098 -13.30 5.78 41.51
CA GLU A 1098 -14.76 5.71 41.52
C GLU A 1098 -15.28 5.47 42.94
N LYS A 1099 -14.66 4.55 43.68
CA LYS A 1099 -15.01 4.30 45.09
C LYS A 1099 -14.77 5.54 45.95
N LEU A 1100 -13.64 6.23 45.73
CA LEU A 1100 -13.35 7.48 46.43
C LEU A 1100 -14.40 8.53 46.10
N GLU A 1101 -14.75 8.73 44.83
CA GLU A 1101 -15.75 9.71 44.38
C GLU A 1101 -17.14 9.43 44.97
N GLU A 1102 -17.57 8.17 45.02
CA GLU A 1102 -18.81 7.74 45.65
C GLU A 1102 -18.83 8.07 47.14
N GLU A 1103 -17.81 7.63 47.88
CA GLU A 1103 -17.68 7.86 49.32
C GLU A 1103 -17.54 9.37 49.64
N CYS A 1104 -16.81 10.14 48.82
CA CYS A 1104 -16.74 11.60 48.92
C CYS A 1104 -18.09 12.26 48.68
N GLY A 1105 -18.79 11.84 47.62
CA GLY A 1105 -20.06 12.41 47.18
C GLY A 1105 -21.15 12.27 48.25
N ILE A 1106 -21.12 11.19 49.03
CA ILE A 1106 -22.03 11.00 50.18
C ILE A 1106 -21.79 12.08 51.25
N CYS A 1107 -20.53 12.40 51.58
CA CYS A 1107 -20.23 13.49 52.52
C CYS A 1107 -20.55 14.87 51.93
N MET A 1108 -20.25 15.11 50.65
CA MET A 1108 -20.55 16.39 49.98
C MET A 1108 -22.06 16.67 49.93
N ASN A 1109 -22.90 15.64 50.00
CA ASN A 1109 -24.36 15.74 50.08
C ASN A 1109 -24.91 15.84 51.53
N GLY A 1110 -24.05 16.09 52.53
CA GLY A 1110 -24.47 16.45 53.89
C GLY A 1110 -24.91 15.30 54.80
N ARG A 1111 -24.58 14.04 54.48
CA ARG A 1111 -25.03 12.84 55.25
C ARG A 1111 -24.00 12.26 56.22
N CYS A 1112 -22.83 12.87 56.39
CA CYS A 1112 -21.80 12.36 57.29
C CYS A 1112 -22.09 12.81 58.75
N THR A 1113 -22.50 11.88 59.60
CA THR A 1113 -22.78 12.13 61.03
C THR A 1113 -21.72 11.41 61.89
N GLY A 1114 -20.87 12.16 62.59
CA GLY A 1114 -19.99 11.64 63.66
C GLY A 1114 -18.50 12.02 63.55
N VAL A 1115 -18.01 12.78 64.53
CA VAL A 1115 -16.65 13.37 64.59
C VAL A 1115 -15.54 12.34 64.93
N SER A 1116 -15.87 11.08 65.25
CA SER A 1116 -14.88 10.02 65.51
C SER A 1116 -14.40 9.27 64.26
N ASP A 1117 -15.12 9.38 63.12
CA ASP A 1117 -14.71 8.75 61.87
C ASP A 1117 -13.78 9.64 61.03
N TYR A 1118 -13.78 10.96 61.23
CA TYR A 1118 -13.05 11.90 60.37
C TYR A 1118 -11.53 11.69 60.37
N HIS A 1119 -10.94 11.29 61.51
CA HIS A 1119 -9.49 11.14 61.64
C HIS A 1119 -8.97 9.81 61.07
N THR A 1120 -9.70 8.71 61.29
CA THR A 1120 -9.43 7.38 60.72
C THR A 1120 -9.68 7.37 59.20
N TYR A 1121 -10.68 8.14 58.74
CA TYR A 1121 -11.02 8.34 57.34
C TYR A 1121 -9.97 9.19 56.60
N MET A 1122 -9.45 10.26 57.22
CA MET A 1122 -8.35 11.06 56.68
C MET A 1122 -7.01 10.31 56.69
N GLN A 1123 -6.72 9.48 57.69
CA GLN A 1123 -5.49 8.67 57.72
C GLN A 1123 -5.47 7.56 56.65
N LYS A 1124 -6.61 6.88 56.40
CA LYS A 1124 -6.72 5.93 55.28
C LYS A 1124 -6.64 6.64 53.91
N ARG A 1125 -7.20 7.85 53.79
CA ARG A 1125 -7.08 8.71 52.60
C ARG A 1125 -5.65 9.20 52.34
N ILE A 1126 -4.92 9.62 53.37
CA ILE A 1126 -3.52 10.04 53.22
C ILE A 1126 -2.67 8.85 52.79
N LEU A 1127 -2.90 7.64 53.31
CA LEU A 1127 -2.17 6.44 52.89
C LEU A 1127 -2.45 6.04 51.43
N LEU A 1128 -3.71 6.14 50.98
CA LEU A 1128 -4.12 5.95 49.58
C LEU A 1128 -3.51 7.04 48.67
N VAL A 1129 -3.47 8.29 49.11
CA VAL A 1129 -2.86 9.40 48.35
C VAL A 1129 -1.32 9.29 48.32
N TRP A 1130 -0.68 8.74 49.37
CA TRP A 1130 0.77 8.54 49.43
C TRP A 1130 1.26 7.36 48.58
N LEU A 1131 0.44 6.31 48.42
CA LEU A 1131 0.76 5.14 47.59
C LEU A 1131 0.61 5.41 46.07
N PHE A 1132 -0.18 6.42 45.68
CA PHE A 1132 -0.52 6.72 44.29
C PHE A 1132 -0.17 8.18 43.93
N LEU A 1133 1.12 8.45 43.74
CA LEU A 1133 1.67 9.78 43.40
C LEU A 1133 1.11 10.37 42.08
N VAL A 1134 0.11 11.25 42.16
CA VAL A 1134 -0.18 12.29 41.15
C VAL A 1134 -0.59 13.59 41.88
N PRO A 1135 -0.02 14.76 41.54
CA PRO A 1135 -0.42 16.04 42.13
C PRO A 1135 -1.67 16.57 41.42
N ILE A 1136 -2.81 16.67 42.10
CA ILE A 1136 -4.02 17.37 41.60
C ILE A 1136 -4.61 18.31 42.68
N PRO A 1137 -5.09 19.52 42.32
CA PRO A 1137 -5.47 20.59 43.26
C PRO A 1137 -6.80 20.38 44.02
N THR A 1138 -7.48 19.25 43.83
CA THR A 1138 -8.83 19.00 44.38
C THR A 1138 -8.84 18.70 45.88
N ILE A 1139 -7.68 18.52 46.51
CA ILE A 1139 -7.58 18.33 47.96
C ILE A 1139 -8.00 19.60 48.74
N ASN A 1140 -7.98 20.79 48.12
CA ASN A 1140 -8.33 22.04 48.82
C ASN A 1140 -9.84 22.33 48.96
N LYS A 1141 -10.73 21.41 48.57
CA LYS A 1141 -12.20 21.59 48.71
C LYS A 1141 -12.93 20.44 49.40
N CYS A 1142 -12.20 19.45 49.96
CA CYS A 1142 -12.77 18.36 50.75
C CYS A 1142 -12.58 18.61 52.24
#